data_AF-A0AA51ZSN6-F1
#
_entry.id   AF-A0AA51ZSN6-F1
#
_cell.length_a   1.000
_cell.length_b   1.000
_cell.length_c   1.000
_cell.angle_alpha   90.00
_cell.angle_beta   90.00
_cell.angle_gamma   90.00
#
_symmetry.space_group_name_H-M   'P 1'
#
loop_
_entity.id
_entity.type
_entity.pdbx_description
1 polymer ?
#
loop_
_entity_poly.entity_id
_entity_poly.type
_entity_poly.pdbx_seq_one_letter_code
_entity_poly.pdbx_strand_id
1 'polypeptide(L)'
;MPGKSNVKMADDLELKPKEQSGFCTPNPYSLVYIALQDSDIEGFEKHLRSLTATGNFDINHVYDDPHYGTLLDIACQALNYSDFVRILVQNGANVNQVNKTRKKAPLHFAVELSDIKTLQYLLDSPNIDVNILDNTGGTVLHSACRLEKLDQVKTLLNHRKIRVNALNKKNQTAIQLAILKENKAIVSELLKHPDIDIDSIKTLSGESIRELITDRLPDLVSSLPSPKERSADDKSDKVSKLFSYLRQHDLDSFAKLIKEDQKLVNADDGDHTFLQYACEFGLYDFVALLVRCGADVNATCATNSKTGLVLACKQGYYKIVQLLIGNDAVSLVPVNEESILQTVIKNSTSENASFLGATNEGRDYFKCLKVILRNGPANQLNINQGDLKGNTVLHYAAKTGNQDLIFLLLDHGAYIGTRNVFGEPALADLPPKILEAYMDQCVGTNDKLPREDNFEIIFKYNFLVPPKVPIYGKSNSNAIEDVESNDKAVLPTSETDPLLYMSQSPELRPLLIHPVLTSFVNLKWYSIRRFFYYNLAFYASFWLLLTVYILGFYDSGSGNLDLNVENKTGSWDSFPPLKTKSDLSLLWCALAILLGILVLRELFQLFVSPVRYIITIENWLEIFLIIVTAMILFGNPSRNSRNQTSAIGILLSWGELVLLIGRHPSLSTNIEMFKTVSNNFLKFLAWYSILILAFALSFYSLFKDAGTEDSNFLDPGMSIFKTVVMLTGEFDSGSIPFGSNPGTSHILFVLFVFLIAIVLFNLLNGLAVSDTQEIRADAELVGHVSRVKLISYIETMALGNPVPIRGFAAQLKSMCCCVPDSFFACNSNRHLARIFSRRTNLFPDSIPDYEIHVLPNQENKVDLAQTGHRRKRQDLDSYESSCFATCQNFMMEGSIVKAAKEILNKQNEDTDKMELLQLENKKKLDEYGQRLQRLETATQESQKLLGEIFSLLKKKSKKSSSDSD
;
A
#
# COMPACT_ATOMS: atom_id res chain seq x y z
N MET A 1 -20.56 44.42 -29.50
CA MET A 1 -20.90 44.03 -28.11
C MET A 1 -22.36 44.35 -27.85
N PRO A 2 -23.11 43.57 -27.05
CA PRO A 2 -22.91 42.18 -26.58
C PRO A 2 -23.94 41.25 -27.27
N GLY A 3 -23.75 39.94 -27.45
CA GLY A 3 -23.08 38.95 -26.62
C GLY A 3 -24.11 37.90 -26.18
N LYS A 4 -24.70 37.16 -27.13
CA LYS A 4 -25.48 35.95 -26.87
C LYS A 4 -24.78 34.78 -27.57
N SER A 5 -24.28 33.86 -26.77
CA SER A 5 -23.60 32.64 -27.16
C SER A 5 -24.56 31.71 -27.92
N ASN A 6 -24.22 31.48 -29.19
CA ASN A 6 -24.74 30.38 -30.00
C ASN A 6 -24.14 29.06 -29.51
N VAL A 7 -24.96 28.03 -29.36
CA VAL A 7 -24.55 26.66 -29.68
C VAL A 7 -25.57 26.12 -30.68
N LYS A 8 -25.13 26.08 -31.94
CA LYS A 8 -25.82 25.47 -33.07
C LYS A 8 -25.71 23.95 -32.96
N MET A 9 -26.83 23.28 -33.16
CA MET A 9 -26.87 21.96 -33.79
C MET A 9 -26.33 22.06 -35.22
N ALA A 10 -25.52 21.07 -35.61
CA ALA A 10 -25.29 20.53 -36.96
C ALA A 10 -23.84 20.01 -37.04
N ASP A 11 -23.62 18.70 -37.00
CA ASP A 11 -23.46 17.91 -38.24
C ASP A 11 -22.91 16.51 -37.96
N ASP A 12 -23.42 15.61 -38.79
CA ASP A 12 -23.14 14.19 -38.88
C ASP A 12 -21.65 13.84 -38.98
N LEU A 13 -21.27 12.76 -38.30
CA LEU A 13 -20.15 11.92 -38.70
C LEU A 13 -20.57 10.47 -38.55
N GLU A 14 -21.11 9.95 -39.66
CA GLU A 14 -21.19 8.53 -39.98
C GLU A 14 -19.86 7.84 -39.65
N LEU A 15 -19.82 7.06 -38.57
CA LEU A 15 -18.81 6.03 -38.38
C LEU A 15 -19.39 4.72 -38.88
N LYS A 16 -19.17 4.45 -40.17
CA LYS A 16 -19.29 3.11 -40.76
C LYS A 16 -18.56 2.11 -39.85
N PRO A 17 -19.16 0.96 -39.48
CA PRO A 17 -18.38 -0.11 -38.89
C PRO A 17 -17.43 -0.63 -39.97
N LYS A 18 -16.13 -0.46 -39.73
CA LYS A 18 -15.09 -1.19 -40.45
C LYS A 18 -15.41 -2.68 -40.33
N GLU A 19 -15.60 -3.34 -41.46
CA GLU A 19 -15.40 -4.78 -41.57
C GLU A 19 -13.99 -5.10 -41.07
N GLN A 20 -13.88 -5.56 -39.82
CA GLN A 20 -12.71 -6.24 -39.32
C GLN A 20 -12.98 -7.73 -39.39
N SER A 21 -12.45 -8.31 -40.46
CA SER A 21 -12.10 -9.72 -40.54
C SER A 21 -11.18 -10.08 -39.37
N GLY A 22 -11.68 -10.96 -38.50
CA GLY A 22 -10.96 -11.49 -37.35
C GLY A 22 -11.94 -12.14 -36.38
N PHE A 23 -12.16 -13.44 -36.53
CA PHE A 23 -13.01 -14.22 -35.63
C PHE A 23 -12.42 -14.23 -34.20
N CYS A 24 -12.76 -13.23 -33.41
CA CYS A 24 -12.86 -13.32 -31.96
C CYS A 24 -14.36 -13.27 -31.65
N THR A 25 -14.92 -14.37 -31.17
CA THR A 25 -16.33 -14.39 -30.72
C THR A 25 -16.52 -13.28 -29.69
N PRO A 26 -17.44 -12.32 -29.90
CA PRO A 26 -17.75 -11.29 -28.91
C PRO A 26 -18.12 -11.95 -27.59
N ASN A 27 -17.74 -11.34 -26.47
CA ASN A 27 -18.13 -11.84 -25.16
C ASN A 27 -19.68 -11.97 -25.13
N PRO A 28 -20.24 -13.15 -24.80
CA PRO A 28 -21.69 -13.37 -24.83
C PRO A 28 -22.46 -12.34 -23.98
N TYR A 29 -21.86 -11.87 -22.87
CA TYR A 29 -22.43 -10.83 -22.01
C TYR A 29 -22.48 -9.45 -22.65
N SER A 30 -21.48 -9.09 -23.48
CA SER A 30 -21.50 -7.82 -24.23
C SER A 30 -22.52 -7.84 -25.36
N LEU A 31 -22.71 -8.99 -26.00
CA LEU A 31 -23.59 -9.11 -27.16
C LEU A 31 -25.08 -8.99 -26.77
N VAL A 32 -25.48 -9.61 -25.65
CA VAL A 32 -26.82 -9.44 -25.08
C VAL A 32 -27.05 -8.02 -24.56
N TYR A 33 -26.02 -7.40 -23.97
CA TYR A 33 -26.09 -6.04 -23.48
C TYR A 33 -26.23 -5.01 -24.62
N ILE A 34 -25.48 -5.16 -25.71
CA ILE A 34 -25.60 -4.31 -26.90
C ILE A 34 -27.01 -4.40 -27.49
N ALA A 35 -27.57 -5.61 -27.60
CA ALA A 35 -28.95 -5.80 -28.08
C ALA A 35 -29.99 -5.12 -27.16
N LEU A 36 -29.76 -5.11 -25.84
CA LEU A 36 -30.58 -4.35 -24.89
C LEU A 36 -30.47 -2.83 -25.12
N GLN A 37 -29.26 -2.33 -25.36
CA GLN A 37 -28.98 -0.90 -25.59
C GLN A 37 -29.58 -0.40 -26.91
N ASP A 38 -29.49 -1.19 -27.96
CA ASP A 38 -30.04 -0.87 -29.29
C ASP A 38 -31.56 -1.03 -29.34
N SER A 39 -32.19 -1.47 -28.24
CA SER A 39 -33.63 -1.73 -28.13
C SER A 39 -34.16 -2.75 -29.16
N ASP A 40 -33.30 -3.68 -29.60
CA ASP A 40 -33.65 -4.75 -30.53
C ASP A 40 -34.21 -5.96 -29.79
N ILE A 41 -35.55 -6.05 -29.72
CA ILE A 41 -36.26 -7.12 -28.99
C ILE A 41 -36.04 -8.49 -29.65
N GLU A 42 -36.06 -8.58 -30.98
CA GLU A 42 -35.95 -9.84 -31.71
C GLU A 42 -34.53 -10.39 -31.64
N GLY A 43 -33.52 -9.52 -31.82
CA GLY A 43 -32.11 -9.87 -31.67
C GLY A 43 -31.78 -10.28 -30.24
N PHE A 44 -32.27 -9.53 -29.25
CA PHE A 44 -32.09 -9.83 -27.83
C PHE A 44 -32.66 -11.19 -27.44
N GLU A 45 -33.91 -11.49 -27.82
CA GLU A 45 -34.56 -12.76 -27.50
C GLU A 45 -33.85 -13.95 -28.16
N LYS A 46 -33.44 -13.80 -29.43
CA LYS A 46 -32.71 -14.84 -30.17
C LYS A 46 -31.36 -15.13 -29.54
N HIS A 47 -30.59 -14.09 -29.20
CA HIS A 47 -29.28 -14.24 -28.56
C HIS A 47 -29.40 -14.83 -27.16
N LEU A 48 -30.37 -14.37 -26.38
CA LEU A 48 -30.58 -14.85 -25.02
C LEU A 48 -31.00 -16.33 -25.00
N ARG A 49 -31.93 -16.76 -25.86
CA ARG A 49 -32.33 -18.18 -25.98
C ARG A 49 -31.19 -19.08 -26.47
N SER A 50 -30.37 -18.58 -27.41
CA SER A 50 -29.21 -19.32 -27.90
C SER A 50 -28.17 -19.53 -26.80
N LEU A 51 -27.93 -18.50 -25.98
CA LEU A 51 -26.91 -18.53 -24.93
C LEU A 51 -27.36 -19.34 -23.72
N THR A 52 -28.62 -19.24 -23.31
CA THR A 52 -29.17 -20.06 -22.22
C THR A 52 -29.18 -21.56 -22.58
N ALA A 53 -29.41 -21.91 -23.85
CA ALA A 53 -29.32 -23.30 -24.32
C ALA A 53 -27.90 -23.91 -24.25
N THR A 54 -26.85 -23.09 -24.30
CA THR A 54 -25.45 -23.56 -24.20
C THR A 54 -24.98 -23.83 -22.77
N GLY A 55 -25.78 -23.47 -21.75
CA GLY A 55 -25.48 -23.72 -20.33
C GLY A 55 -24.32 -22.91 -19.74
N ASN A 56 -23.65 -22.08 -20.55
CA ASN A 56 -22.44 -21.33 -20.17
C ASN A 56 -22.70 -19.82 -20.01
N PHE A 57 -23.97 -19.41 -19.88
CA PHE A 57 -24.39 -18.02 -19.72
C PHE A 57 -25.27 -17.86 -18.47
N ASP A 58 -24.76 -17.10 -17.50
CA ASP A 58 -25.51 -16.72 -16.30
C ASP A 58 -26.32 -15.43 -16.53
N ILE A 59 -27.64 -15.54 -16.62
CA ILE A 59 -28.55 -14.40 -16.82
C ILE A 59 -28.52 -13.41 -15.65
N ASN A 60 -28.06 -13.84 -14.46
CA ASN A 60 -27.98 -13.03 -13.25
C ASN A 60 -26.60 -12.38 -13.04
N HIS A 61 -25.76 -12.38 -14.09
CA HIS A 61 -24.49 -11.68 -14.10
C HIS A 61 -24.67 -10.19 -13.77
N VAL A 62 -23.81 -9.68 -12.89
CA VAL A 62 -23.81 -8.29 -12.45
C VAL A 62 -22.81 -7.52 -13.29
N TYR A 63 -23.28 -6.53 -14.04
CA TYR A 63 -22.45 -5.62 -14.82
C TYR A 63 -21.80 -4.59 -13.89
N ASP A 64 -20.50 -4.38 -14.05
CA ASP A 64 -19.71 -3.38 -13.34
C ASP A 64 -19.99 -1.95 -13.87
N ASP A 65 -19.10 -0.99 -13.62
CA ASP A 65 -19.24 0.43 -13.99
C ASP A 65 -19.66 0.60 -15.48
N PRO A 66 -20.71 1.39 -15.81
CA PRO A 66 -21.44 2.36 -14.96
C PRO A 66 -22.74 1.87 -14.31
N HIS A 67 -23.16 0.62 -14.54
CA HIS A 67 -24.54 0.19 -14.21
C HIS A 67 -24.66 -0.42 -12.81
N TYR A 68 -23.63 -1.12 -12.33
CA TYR A 68 -23.58 -1.79 -11.04
C TYR A 68 -24.82 -2.66 -10.76
N GLY A 69 -25.27 -3.48 -11.71
CA GLY A 69 -26.55 -4.20 -11.61
C GLY A 69 -26.70 -5.34 -12.60
N THR A 70 -27.71 -6.18 -12.38
CA THR A 70 -28.07 -7.26 -13.33
C THR A 70 -28.72 -6.70 -14.59
N LEU A 71 -28.81 -7.51 -15.65
CA LEU A 71 -29.54 -7.15 -16.87
C LEU A 71 -31.01 -6.81 -16.58
N LEU A 72 -31.61 -7.49 -15.59
CA LEU A 72 -32.95 -7.20 -15.09
C LEU A 72 -33.01 -5.85 -14.37
N ASP A 73 -32.03 -5.52 -13.52
CA ASP A 73 -31.96 -4.20 -12.87
C ASP A 73 -31.85 -3.07 -13.88
N ILE A 74 -31.07 -3.27 -14.95
CA ILE A 74 -30.87 -2.27 -16.02
C ILE A 74 -32.17 -2.07 -16.80
N ALA A 75 -32.84 -3.17 -17.17
CA ALA A 75 -34.14 -3.11 -17.85
C ALA A 75 -35.22 -2.43 -16.97
N CYS A 76 -35.25 -2.72 -15.67
CA CYS A 76 -36.16 -2.06 -14.72
C CYS A 76 -35.81 -0.59 -14.41
N GLN A 77 -34.68 -0.07 -14.92
CA GLN A 77 -34.26 1.33 -14.78
C GLN A 77 -34.52 2.17 -16.04
N ALA A 78 -34.88 1.53 -17.16
CA ALA A 78 -35.17 2.21 -18.42
C ALA A 78 -36.68 2.34 -18.68
N LEU A 79 -37.09 3.42 -19.32
CA LEU A 79 -38.48 3.63 -19.75
C LEU A 79 -38.78 2.79 -21.01
N ASN A 80 -39.99 2.21 -21.10
CA ASN A 80 -40.48 1.38 -22.21
C ASN A 80 -39.80 0.00 -22.37
N TYR A 81 -39.08 -0.51 -21.36
CA TYR A 81 -38.36 -1.79 -21.44
C TYR A 81 -39.19 -2.97 -20.88
N SER A 82 -40.51 -2.80 -20.75
CA SER A 82 -41.40 -3.80 -20.16
C SER A 82 -41.38 -5.16 -20.89
N ASP A 83 -41.17 -5.17 -22.21
CA ASP A 83 -41.03 -6.40 -22.99
C ASP A 83 -39.70 -7.12 -22.73
N PHE A 84 -38.60 -6.38 -22.53
CA PHE A 84 -37.31 -6.96 -22.12
C PHE A 84 -37.40 -7.58 -20.73
N VAL A 85 -38.07 -6.92 -19.78
CA VAL A 85 -38.33 -7.48 -18.45
C VAL A 85 -39.13 -8.78 -18.55
N ARG A 86 -40.18 -8.81 -19.38
CA ARG A 86 -40.96 -10.04 -19.63
C ARG A 86 -40.07 -11.17 -20.16
N ILE A 87 -39.24 -10.90 -21.17
CA ILE A 87 -38.33 -11.90 -21.77
C ILE A 87 -37.30 -12.40 -20.74
N LEU A 88 -36.71 -11.51 -19.96
CA LEU A 88 -35.70 -11.85 -18.94
C LEU A 88 -36.29 -12.75 -17.84
N VAL A 89 -37.47 -12.41 -17.34
CA VAL A 89 -38.16 -13.19 -16.31
C VAL A 89 -38.54 -14.58 -16.85
N GLN A 90 -39.06 -14.66 -18.08
CA GLN A 90 -39.39 -15.94 -18.72
C GLN A 90 -38.18 -16.86 -18.91
N ASN A 91 -36.97 -16.30 -19.04
CA ASN A 91 -35.72 -17.05 -19.18
C ASN A 91 -34.96 -17.26 -17.86
N GLY A 92 -35.60 -17.04 -16.71
CA GLY A 92 -35.05 -17.42 -15.40
C GLY A 92 -34.24 -16.34 -14.69
N ALA A 93 -34.38 -15.06 -15.06
CA ALA A 93 -33.80 -13.96 -14.29
C ALA A 93 -34.39 -13.91 -12.86
N ASN A 94 -33.52 -13.70 -11.86
CA ASN A 94 -33.91 -13.68 -10.46
C ASN A 94 -34.55 -12.35 -10.09
N VAL A 95 -35.88 -12.33 -10.02
CA VAL A 95 -36.69 -11.15 -9.67
C VAL A 95 -36.47 -10.62 -8.25
N ASN A 96 -35.87 -11.41 -7.36
CA ASN A 96 -35.64 -11.06 -5.96
C ASN A 96 -34.19 -10.64 -5.66
N GLN A 97 -33.31 -10.61 -6.67
CA GLN A 97 -31.90 -10.28 -6.46
C GLN A 97 -31.72 -8.83 -6.02
N VAL A 98 -31.16 -8.62 -4.83
CA VAL A 98 -30.90 -7.27 -4.33
C VAL A 98 -29.58 -6.75 -4.88
N ASN A 99 -29.62 -5.59 -5.51
CA ASN A 99 -28.45 -4.88 -6.00
C ASN A 99 -27.49 -4.55 -4.84
N LYS A 100 -26.23 -5.02 -4.91
CA LYS A 100 -25.25 -4.87 -3.81
C LYS A 100 -24.91 -3.41 -3.51
N THR A 101 -24.84 -2.57 -4.55
CA THR A 101 -24.44 -1.17 -4.44
C THR A 101 -25.59 -0.30 -3.95
N ARG A 102 -26.78 -0.47 -4.53
CA ARG A 102 -27.96 0.37 -4.21
C ARG A 102 -28.85 -0.20 -3.11
N LYS A 103 -28.67 -1.47 -2.72
CA LYS A 103 -29.50 -2.22 -1.77
C LYS A 103 -30.99 -2.15 -2.12
N LYS A 104 -31.33 -2.37 -3.39
CA LYS A 104 -32.69 -2.37 -3.93
C LYS A 104 -32.93 -3.61 -4.78
N ALA A 105 -34.14 -4.15 -4.74
CA ALA A 105 -34.57 -5.23 -5.64
C ALA A 105 -35.20 -4.65 -6.93
N PRO A 106 -35.32 -5.43 -8.03
CA PRO A 106 -35.98 -5.03 -9.27
C PRO A 106 -37.36 -4.37 -9.07
N LEU A 107 -38.15 -4.91 -8.14
CA LEU A 107 -39.47 -4.39 -7.79
C LEU A 107 -39.43 -2.94 -7.25
N HIS A 108 -38.35 -2.53 -6.58
CA HIS A 108 -38.17 -1.15 -6.12
C HIS A 108 -37.88 -0.19 -7.27
N PHE A 109 -37.08 -0.60 -8.25
CA PHE A 109 -36.78 0.22 -9.44
C PHE A 109 -38.03 0.44 -10.29
N ALA A 110 -38.87 -0.59 -10.47
CA ALA A 110 -40.14 -0.47 -11.19
C ALA A 110 -41.11 0.53 -10.53
N VAL A 111 -41.15 0.56 -9.19
CA VAL A 111 -41.96 1.54 -8.44
C VAL A 111 -41.41 2.97 -8.59
N GLU A 112 -40.09 3.15 -8.54
CA GLU A 112 -39.46 4.46 -8.71
C GLU A 112 -39.73 5.10 -10.08
N LEU A 113 -39.72 4.31 -11.16
CA LEU A 113 -40.01 4.79 -12.51
C LEU A 113 -41.49 5.03 -12.80
N SER A 114 -42.40 4.69 -11.88
CA SER A 114 -43.86 4.77 -12.11
C SER A 114 -44.39 3.87 -13.25
N ASP A 115 -43.67 2.82 -13.66
CA ASP A 115 -44.09 1.92 -14.74
C ASP A 115 -44.96 0.76 -14.22
N ILE A 116 -46.27 0.88 -14.42
CA ILE A 116 -47.26 -0.11 -13.99
C ILE A 116 -47.11 -1.43 -14.75
N LYS A 117 -46.73 -1.40 -16.04
CA LYS A 117 -46.61 -2.62 -16.86
C LYS A 117 -45.45 -3.48 -16.38
N THR A 118 -44.30 -2.85 -16.16
CA THR A 118 -43.11 -3.52 -15.60
C THR A 118 -43.38 -4.04 -14.18
N LEU A 119 -44.11 -3.28 -13.36
CA LEU A 119 -44.55 -3.73 -12.03
C LEU A 119 -45.47 -4.96 -12.11
N GLN A 120 -46.44 -4.98 -13.02
CA GLN A 120 -47.33 -6.12 -13.24
C GLN A 120 -46.57 -7.37 -13.68
N TYR A 121 -45.66 -7.26 -14.66
CA TYR A 121 -44.85 -8.41 -15.10
C TYR A 121 -43.98 -9.01 -13.99
N LEU A 122 -43.44 -8.18 -13.10
CA LEU A 122 -42.69 -8.67 -11.93
C LEU A 122 -43.62 -9.32 -10.89
N LEU A 123 -44.81 -8.76 -10.64
CA LEU A 123 -45.79 -9.30 -9.70
C LEU A 123 -46.44 -10.61 -10.17
N ASP A 124 -46.57 -10.82 -11.48
CA ASP A 124 -47.10 -12.05 -12.08
C ASP A 124 -46.11 -13.23 -11.98
N SER A 125 -44.88 -12.98 -11.55
CA SER A 125 -43.84 -14.00 -11.40
C SER A 125 -44.13 -14.93 -10.20
N PRO A 126 -44.09 -16.27 -10.35
CA PRO A 126 -44.53 -17.20 -9.30
C PRO A 126 -43.69 -17.16 -8.01
N ASN A 127 -42.43 -16.72 -8.10
CA ASN A 127 -41.47 -16.70 -7.01
C ASN A 127 -41.19 -15.29 -6.46
N ILE A 128 -41.99 -14.28 -6.81
CA ILE A 128 -41.76 -12.89 -6.36
C ILE A 128 -41.94 -12.76 -4.83
N ASP A 129 -40.96 -12.13 -4.17
CA ASP A 129 -41.08 -11.66 -2.79
C ASP A 129 -41.29 -10.14 -2.77
N VAL A 130 -42.53 -9.74 -2.50
CA VAL A 130 -42.94 -8.33 -2.47
C VAL A 130 -42.48 -7.58 -1.21
N ASN A 131 -41.89 -8.29 -0.23
CA ASN A 131 -41.53 -7.73 1.07
C ASN A 131 -40.03 -7.49 1.25
N ILE A 132 -39.25 -7.54 0.17
CA ILE A 132 -37.81 -7.24 0.21
C ILE A 132 -37.60 -5.79 0.67
N LEU A 133 -36.54 -5.58 1.46
CA LEU A 133 -36.23 -4.29 2.08
C LEU A 133 -35.21 -3.49 1.24
N ASP A 134 -35.43 -2.19 1.11
CA ASP A 134 -34.51 -1.26 0.45
C ASP A 134 -33.39 -0.74 1.38
N ASN A 135 -32.59 0.22 0.90
CA ASN A 135 -31.53 0.88 1.69
C ASN A 135 -32.04 1.60 2.95
N THR A 136 -33.30 2.04 2.97
CA THR A 136 -34.00 2.63 4.13
C THR A 136 -34.67 1.58 5.02
N GLY A 137 -34.51 0.30 4.70
CA GLY A 137 -35.20 -0.83 5.33
C GLY A 137 -36.70 -0.83 5.06
N GLY A 138 -37.18 -0.06 4.08
CA GLY A 138 -38.59 -0.02 3.70
C GLY A 138 -38.90 -1.09 2.66
N THR A 139 -40.11 -1.66 2.73
CA THR A 139 -40.65 -2.52 1.65
C THR A 139 -41.04 -1.71 0.41
N VAL A 140 -41.36 -2.38 -0.69
CA VAL A 140 -41.86 -1.73 -1.91
C VAL A 140 -43.11 -0.89 -1.65
N LEU A 141 -43.98 -1.30 -0.71
CA LEU A 141 -45.14 -0.51 -0.29
C LEU A 141 -44.74 0.83 0.34
N HIS A 142 -43.67 0.86 1.15
CA HIS A 142 -43.13 2.12 1.69
C HIS A 142 -42.66 3.06 0.59
N SER A 143 -42.00 2.51 -0.44
CA SER A 143 -41.55 3.30 -1.60
C SER A 143 -42.74 3.87 -2.39
N ALA A 144 -43.77 3.07 -2.65
CA ALA A 144 -44.97 3.52 -3.37
C ALA A 144 -45.73 4.62 -2.60
N CYS A 145 -45.89 4.48 -1.28
CA CYS A 145 -46.50 5.49 -0.42
C CYS A 145 -45.65 6.77 -0.33
N ARG A 146 -44.32 6.64 -0.23
CA ARG A 146 -43.38 7.78 -0.21
C ARG A 146 -43.39 8.59 -1.51
N LEU A 147 -43.57 7.92 -2.65
CA LEU A 147 -43.60 8.52 -3.99
C LEU A 147 -45.01 8.95 -4.44
N GLU A 148 -46.02 8.76 -3.57
CA GLU A 148 -47.41 9.16 -3.80
C GLU A 148 -48.08 8.53 -5.05
N LYS A 149 -47.72 7.28 -5.36
CA LYS A 149 -48.19 6.56 -6.56
C LYS A 149 -49.41 5.68 -6.28
N LEU A 150 -50.60 6.28 -6.34
CA LEU A 150 -51.87 5.61 -6.01
C LEU A 150 -52.10 4.30 -6.79
N ASP A 151 -51.87 4.28 -8.10
CA ASP A 151 -52.13 3.10 -8.93
C ASP A 151 -51.16 1.94 -8.64
N GLN A 152 -49.92 2.28 -8.24
CA GLN A 152 -48.96 1.28 -7.77
C GLN A 152 -49.32 0.73 -6.39
N VAL A 153 -49.83 1.58 -5.48
CA VAL A 153 -50.35 1.13 -4.19
C VAL A 153 -51.52 0.16 -4.39
N LYS A 154 -52.47 0.48 -5.28
CA LYS A 154 -53.61 -0.42 -5.61
C LYS A 154 -53.13 -1.77 -6.16
N THR A 155 -52.19 -1.75 -7.10
CA THR A 155 -51.67 -2.99 -7.70
C THR A 155 -50.88 -3.83 -6.71
N LEU A 156 -50.09 -3.21 -5.82
CA LEU A 156 -49.37 -3.91 -4.75
C LEU A 156 -50.31 -4.50 -3.69
N LEU A 157 -51.36 -3.77 -3.27
CA LEU A 157 -52.32 -4.23 -2.26
C LEU A 157 -53.17 -5.43 -2.72
N ASN A 158 -53.34 -5.61 -4.04
CA ASN A 158 -54.01 -6.79 -4.58
C ASN A 158 -53.17 -8.09 -4.47
N HIS A 159 -51.88 -7.99 -4.12
CA HIS A 159 -51.01 -9.16 -4.04
C HIS A 159 -51.13 -9.88 -2.68
N ARG A 160 -51.52 -11.17 -2.71
CA ARG A 160 -51.87 -11.96 -1.50
C ARG A 160 -50.80 -12.05 -0.40
N LYS A 161 -49.51 -11.89 -0.73
CA LYS A 161 -48.39 -12.03 0.22
C LYS A 161 -47.84 -10.71 0.76
N ILE A 162 -48.50 -9.59 0.51
CA ILE A 162 -48.00 -8.28 0.93
C ILE A 162 -48.11 -8.08 2.45
N ARG A 163 -47.02 -7.65 3.09
CA ARG A 163 -46.99 -7.27 4.51
C ARG A 163 -47.25 -5.78 4.65
N VAL A 164 -48.50 -5.42 4.93
CA VAL A 164 -48.94 -4.02 5.05
C VAL A 164 -48.42 -3.29 6.29
N ASN A 165 -48.13 -4.03 7.38
CA ASN A 165 -47.67 -3.47 8.66
C ASN A 165 -46.15 -3.57 8.88
N ALA A 166 -45.37 -3.80 7.82
CA ALA A 166 -43.91 -3.84 7.94
C ALA A 166 -43.36 -2.48 8.42
N LEU A 167 -42.28 -2.50 9.20
CA LEU A 167 -41.60 -1.29 9.70
C LEU A 167 -40.32 -1.03 8.90
N ASN A 168 -40.05 0.24 8.59
CA ASN A 168 -38.76 0.67 8.03
C ASN A 168 -37.72 0.97 9.15
N LYS A 169 -36.48 1.38 8.79
CA LYS A 169 -35.43 1.73 9.76
C LYS A 169 -35.76 2.89 10.70
N LYS A 170 -36.81 3.66 10.41
CA LYS A 170 -37.33 4.73 11.29
C LYS A 170 -38.47 4.24 12.18
N ASN A 171 -38.71 2.93 12.22
CA ASN A 171 -39.86 2.29 12.87
C ASN A 171 -41.21 2.85 12.37
N GLN A 172 -41.28 3.20 11.08
CA GLN A 172 -42.50 3.71 10.46
C GLN A 172 -43.13 2.66 9.56
N THR A 173 -44.47 2.58 9.58
CA THR A 173 -45.25 1.79 8.62
C THR A 173 -45.49 2.56 7.32
N ALA A 174 -45.85 1.85 6.25
CA ALA A 174 -46.20 2.48 4.97
C ALA A 174 -47.39 3.45 5.09
N ILE A 175 -48.38 3.13 5.95
CA ILE A 175 -49.52 4.02 6.21
C ILE A 175 -49.10 5.31 6.94
N GLN A 176 -48.16 5.23 7.90
CA GLN A 176 -47.63 6.43 8.57
C GLN A 176 -46.91 7.35 7.57
N LEU A 177 -46.15 6.79 6.62
CA LEU A 177 -45.55 7.58 5.54
C LEU A 177 -46.61 8.28 4.68
N ALA A 178 -47.70 7.60 4.33
CA ALA A 178 -48.80 8.19 3.57
C ALA A 178 -49.53 9.31 4.34
N ILE A 179 -49.71 9.16 5.66
CA ILE A 179 -50.30 10.17 6.54
C ILE A 179 -49.38 11.40 6.68
N LEU A 180 -48.07 11.19 6.84
CA LEU A 180 -47.09 12.27 6.89
C LEU A 180 -47.02 13.07 5.57
N LYS A 181 -47.42 12.46 4.45
CA LYS A 181 -47.55 13.08 3.14
C LYS A 181 -48.94 13.70 2.89
N GLU A 182 -49.86 13.58 3.84
CA GLU A 182 -51.23 14.10 3.77
C GLU A 182 -52.04 13.59 2.54
N ASN A 183 -51.65 12.44 1.99
CA ASN A 183 -52.27 11.89 0.78
C ASN A 183 -53.51 11.05 1.12
N LYS A 184 -54.67 11.72 1.18
CA LYS A 184 -55.98 11.14 1.50
C LYS A 184 -56.34 9.92 0.62
N ALA A 185 -56.00 9.96 -0.66
CA ALA A 185 -56.36 8.89 -1.60
C ALA A 185 -55.61 7.59 -1.29
N ILE A 186 -54.32 7.67 -0.93
CA ILE A 186 -53.52 6.49 -0.56
C ILE A 186 -53.93 5.96 0.81
N VAL A 187 -54.17 6.85 1.79
CA VAL A 187 -54.59 6.43 3.14
C VAL A 187 -55.95 5.73 3.10
N SER A 188 -56.92 6.26 2.36
CA SER A 188 -58.23 5.60 2.21
C SER A 188 -58.15 4.26 1.48
N GLU A 189 -57.24 4.10 0.52
CA GLU A 189 -57.03 2.82 -0.17
C GLU A 189 -56.36 1.78 0.73
N LEU A 190 -55.37 2.20 1.53
CA LEU A 190 -54.73 1.35 2.53
C LEU A 190 -55.76 0.87 3.55
N LEU A 191 -56.57 1.76 4.12
CA LEU A 191 -57.57 1.43 5.16
C LEU A 191 -58.63 0.41 4.72
N LYS A 192 -58.82 0.18 3.41
CA LYS A 192 -59.71 -0.89 2.91
C LYS A 192 -59.13 -2.28 3.13
N HIS A 193 -57.82 -2.42 3.35
CA HIS A 193 -57.16 -3.70 3.51
C HIS A 193 -57.38 -4.24 4.95
N PRO A 194 -57.89 -5.48 5.13
CA PRO A 194 -58.36 -5.98 6.43
C PRO A 194 -57.24 -6.20 7.47
N ASP A 195 -56.00 -6.38 7.01
CA ASP A 195 -54.85 -6.69 7.86
C ASP A 195 -54.10 -5.46 8.40
N ILE A 196 -54.56 -4.23 8.14
CA ILE A 196 -53.88 -3.03 8.65
C ILE A 196 -54.10 -2.90 10.16
N ASP A 197 -52.99 -2.75 10.89
CA ASP A 197 -53.00 -2.45 12.32
C ASP A 197 -52.84 -0.95 12.55
N ILE A 198 -53.81 -0.37 13.25
CA ILE A 198 -53.92 1.07 13.51
C ILE A 198 -53.54 1.40 14.96
N ASP A 199 -53.66 0.44 15.88
CA ASP A 199 -53.67 0.71 17.32
C ASP A 199 -52.40 0.19 18.03
N SER A 200 -51.72 -0.85 17.52
CA SER A 200 -50.53 -1.42 18.19
C SER A 200 -49.22 -0.68 17.91
N ILE A 201 -49.09 -0.07 16.73
CA ILE A 201 -47.83 0.53 16.26
C ILE A 201 -47.83 2.04 16.55
N LYS A 202 -46.94 2.46 17.45
CA LYS A 202 -46.75 3.87 17.83
C LYS A 202 -45.53 4.48 17.14
N THR A 203 -45.57 5.79 16.92
CA THR A 203 -44.41 6.56 16.44
C THR A 203 -43.34 6.73 17.52
N LEU A 204 -42.17 7.23 17.12
CA LEU A 204 -41.11 7.68 18.03
C LEU A 204 -41.58 8.75 19.04
N SER A 205 -42.64 9.51 18.71
CA SER A 205 -43.31 10.49 19.58
C SER A 205 -44.36 9.86 20.51
N GLY A 206 -44.64 8.57 20.38
CA GLY A 206 -45.64 7.85 21.19
C GLY A 206 -47.08 7.96 20.69
N GLU A 207 -47.30 8.61 19.55
CA GLU A 207 -48.62 8.81 18.92
C GLU A 207 -49.05 7.53 18.19
N SER A 208 -50.31 7.14 18.35
CA SER A 208 -50.93 6.04 17.58
C SER A 208 -51.27 6.49 16.16
N ILE A 209 -51.41 5.54 15.23
CA ILE A 209 -51.83 5.84 13.85
C ILE A 209 -53.24 6.47 13.85
N ARG A 210 -54.10 6.08 14.80
CA ARG A 210 -55.42 6.68 15.02
C ARG A 210 -55.34 8.17 15.36
N GLU A 211 -54.46 8.55 16.29
CA GLU A 211 -54.23 9.94 16.68
C GLU A 211 -53.64 10.77 15.53
N LEU A 212 -52.72 10.19 14.76
CA LEU A 212 -52.15 10.85 13.57
C LEU A 212 -53.19 11.12 12.47
N ILE A 213 -54.15 10.21 12.27
CA ILE A 213 -55.25 10.41 11.32
C ILE A 213 -56.20 11.51 11.84
N THR A 214 -56.51 11.53 13.14
CA THR A 214 -57.38 12.58 13.72
C THR A 214 -56.77 13.97 13.66
N ASP A 215 -55.46 14.09 13.83
CA ASP A 215 -54.74 15.37 13.81
C ASP A 215 -54.54 15.90 12.39
N ARG A 216 -54.06 15.04 11.48
CA ARG A 216 -53.64 15.47 10.12
C ARG A 216 -54.72 15.29 9.05
N LEU A 217 -55.65 14.36 9.22
CA LEU A 217 -56.65 13.99 8.20
C LEU A 217 -58.06 13.81 8.83
N PRO A 218 -58.67 14.87 9.37
CA PRO A 218 -59.92 14.79 10.13
C PRO A 218 -61.10 14.23 9.32
N ASP A 219 -61.09 14.40 7.99
CA ASP A 219 -62.14 13.91 7.09
C ASP A 219 -62.25 12.37 7.04
N LEU A 220 -61.16 11.65 7.36
CA LEU A 220 -61.10 10.18 7.29
C LEU A 220 -61.44 9.48 8.61
N VAL A 221 -61.70 10.23 9.67
CA VAL A 221 -62.02 9.71 11.02
C VAL A 221 -63.30 8.86 11.01
N SER A 222 -64.27 9.19 10.15
CA SER A 222 -65.52 8.45 9.98
C SER A 222 -65.35 7.04 9.37
N SER A 223 -64.19 6.75 8.77
CA SER A 223 -63.89 5.49 8.06
C SER A 223 -63.06 4.48 8.87
N LEU A 224 -62.76 4.79 10.14
CA LEU A 224 -61.89 3.97 10.98
C LEU A 224 -62.62 2.76 11.59
N PRO A 225 -62.02 1.55 11.58
CA PRO A 225 -62.57 0.39 12.29
C PRO A 225 -62.49 0.54 13.82
N SER A 226 -63.36 -0.18 14.54
CA SER A 226 -63.40 -0.20 16.01
C SER A 226 -62.13 -0.86 16.61
N PRO A 227 -61.63 -0.37 17.76
CA PRO A 227 -60.39 -0.87 18.35
C PRO A 227 -60.51 -2.33 18.77
N LYS A 228 -59.53 -3.16 18.40
CA LYS A 228 -59.42 -4.56 18.83
C LYS A 228 -58.62 -4.63 20.14
N GLU A 229 -59.27 -4.95 21.25
CA GLU A 229 -58.57 -5.31 22.50
C GLU A 229 -57.88 -6.69 22.34
N ARG A 230 -56.59 -6.80 22.68
CA ARG A 230 -55.89 -8.10 22.72
C ARG A 230 -54.99 -8.26 23.95
N SER A 231 -54.95 -9.53 24.36
CA SER A 231 -54.48 -10.14 25.59
C SER A 231 -52.96 -10.23 25.75
N ALA A 232 -52.51 -10.10 27.00
CA ALA A 232 -51.14 -10.26 27.46
C ALA A 232 -50.73 -11.73 27.52
N ASP A 233 -49.86 -12.17 26.61
CA ASP A 233 -48.95 -13.31 26.82
C ASP A 233 -48.02 -13.41 25.61
N ASP A 234 -46.79 -12.90 25.71
CA ASP A 234 -45.68 -13.40 24.89
C ASP A 234 -44.30 -12.97 25.41
N LYS A 235 -43.29 -13.83 25.25
CA LYS A 235 -41.87 -13.55 25.64
C LYS A 235 -41.33 -12.24 25.05
N SER A 236 -41.90 -11.79 23.93
CA SER A 236 -41.65 -10.49 23.29
C SER A 236 -41.79 -9.30 24.25
N ASP A 237 -42.81 -9.31 25.12
CA ASP A 237 -43.11 -8.19 26.02
C ASP A 237 -42.04 -7.96 27.09
N LYS A 238 -41.43 -9.05 27.60
CA LYS A 238 -40.37 -8.95 28.62
C LYS A 238 -39.07 -8.42 28.03
N VAL A 239 -38.71 -8.87 26.82
CA VAL A 239 -37.52 -8.37 26.10
C VAL A 239 -37.70 -6.90 25.73
N SER A 240 -38.87 -6.51 25.20
CA SER A 240 -39.18 -5.11 24.92
C SER A 240 -39.16 -4.21 26.16
N LYS A 241 -39.62 -4.72 27.32
CA LYS A 241 -39.50 -4.03 28.62
C LYS A 241 -38.05 -3.88 29.07
N LEU A 242 -37.21 -4.92 28.96
CA LEU A 242 -35.78 -4.83 29.27
C LEU A 242 -35.06 -3.77 28.41
N PHE A 243 -35.35 -3.71 27.11
CA PHE A 243 -34.84 -2.64 26.24
C PHE A 243 -35.40 -1.26 26.62
N SER A 244 -36.62 -1.16 27.12
CA SER A 244 -37.16 0.11 27.63
C SER A 244 -36.39 0.61 28.86
N TYR A 245 -35.97 -0.28 29.77
CA TYR A 245 -35.14 0.09 30.92
C TYR A 245 -33.72 0.50 30.52
N LEU A 246 -33.12 -0.17 29.53
CA LEU A 246 -31.83 0.25 28.95
C LEU A 246 -31.91 1.65 28.34
N ARG A 247 -33.00 1.96 27.59
CA ARG A 247 -33.24 3.29 27.01
C ARG A 247 -33.47 4.37 28.07
N GLN A 248 -34.06 4.01 29.21
CA GLN A 248 -34.33 4.92 30.32
C GLN A 248 -33.16 5.02 31.31
N HIS A 249 -32.07 4.25 31.12
CA HIS A 249 -30.94 4.14 32.03
C HIS A 249 -31.32 3.65 33.45
N ASP A 250 -32.41 2.89 33.59
CA ASP A 250 -32.86 2.35 34.89
C ASP A 250 -32.18 1.01 35.20
N LEU A 251 -31.05 1.08 35.91
CA LEU A 251 -30.23 -0.09 36.24
C LEU A 251 -30.88 -1.00 37.29
N ASP A 252 -31.61 -0.43 38.25
CA ASP A 252 -32.16 -1.20 39.38
C ASP A 252 -33.33 -2.08 38.94
N SER A 253 -34.22 -1.56 38.09
CA SER A 253 -35.32 -2.34 37.52
C SER A 253 -34.82 -3.41 36.56
N PHE A 254 -33.81 -3.09 35.74
CA PHE A 254 -33.16 -4.02 34.83
C PHE A 254 -32.46 -5.18 35.58
N ALA A 255 -31.72 -4.85 36.65
CA ALA A 255 -31.01 -5.82 37.48
C ALA A 255 -31.95 -6.82 38.15
N LYS A 256 -33.12 -6.37 38.62
CA LYS A 256 -34.13 -7.26 39.23
C LYS A 256 -34.67 -8.27 38.22
N LEU A 257 -35.09 -7.79 37.05
CA LEU A 257 -35.73 -8.63 36.04
C LEU A 257 -34.77 -9.65 35.41
N ILE A 258 -33.49 -9.29 35.24
CA ILE A 258 -32.45 -10.24 34.76
C ILE A 258 -32.11 -11.30 35.80
N LYS A 259 -32.10 -10.95 37.09
CA LYS A 259 -31.89 -11.93 38.17
C LYS A 259 -33.04 -12.93 38.27
N GLU A 260 -34.26 -12.51 37.95
CA GLU A 260 -35.43 -13.38 37.93
C GLU A 260 -35.43 -14.37 36.75
N ASP A 261 -34.96 -13.95 35.56
CA ASP A 261 -34.91 -14.81 34.37
C ASP A 261 -33.56 -14.72 33.64
N GLN A 262 -32.57 -15.46 34.16
CA GLN A 262 -31.20 -15.47 33.64
C GLN A 262 -31.10 -16.04 32.20
N LYS A 263 -32.14 -16.69 31.67
CA LYS A 263 -32.16 -17.19 30.29
C LYS A 263 -32.31 -16.07 29.26
N LEU A 264 -32.80 -14.90 29.68
CA LEU A 264 -33.00 -13.74 28.79
C LEU A 264 -31.72 -12.92 28.56
N VAL A 265 -30.61 -13.21 29.27
CA VAL A 265 -29.40 -12.37 29.24
C VAL A 265 -28.83 -12.17 27.82
N ASN A 266 -28.94 -13.17 26.95
CA ASN A 266 -28.46 -13.13 25.56
C ASN A 266 -29.59 -12.89 24.54
N ALA A 267 -30.76 -12.41 24.99
CA ALA A 267 -31.84 -12.05 24.07
C ALA A 267 -31.48 -10.80 23.25
N ASP A 268 -32.05 -10.70 22.06
CA ASP A 268 -31.91 -9.59 21.14
C ASP A 268 -33.27 -9.01 20.73
N ASP A 269 -33.29 -7.77 20.26
CA ASP A 269 -34.45 -7.12 19.64
C ASP A 269 -34.45 -7.26 18.11
N GLY A 270 -33.61 -8.15 17.56
CA GLY A 270 -33.30 -8.28 16.14
C GLY A 270 -32.13 -7.42 15.68
N ASP A 271 -31.86 -6.26 16.32
CA ASP A 271 -30.83 -5.30 15.92
C ASP A 271 -29.62 -5.26 16.87
N HIS A 272 -29.85 -5.45 18.17
CA HIS A 272 -28.81 -5.51 19.19
C HIS A 272 -29.16 -6.57 20.25
N THR A 273 -28.16 -7.27 20.75
CA THR A 273 -28.23 -7.89 22.08
C THR A 273 -28.16 -6.81 23.16
N PHE A 274 -28.61 -7.12 24.37
CA PHE A 274 -28.48 -6.19 25.51
C PHE A 274 -27.04 -5.71 25.71
N LEU A 275 -26.06 -6.60 25.51
CA LEU A 275 -24.64 -6.27 25.60
C LEU A 275 -24.18 -5.38 24.44
N GLN A 276 -24.57 -5.68 23.20
CA GLN A 276 -24.25 -4.82 22.03
C GLN A 276 -24.80 -3.40 22.22
N TYR A 277 -26.04 -3.26 22.69
CA TYR A 277 -26.65 -1.96 22.97
C TYR A 277 -25.88 -1.21 24.06
N ALA A 278 -25.63 -1.85 25.21
CA ALA A 278 -24.89 -1.24 26.31
C ALA A 278 -23.47 -0.78 25.88
N CYS A 279 -22.80 -1.54 25.01
CA CYS A 279 -21.49 -1.20 24.47
C CYS A 279 -21.53 -0.05 23.46
N GLU A 280 -22.57 0.07 22.64
CA GLU A 280 -22.72 1.13 21.65
C GLU A 280 -23.07 2.50 22.28
N PHE A 281 -23.83 2.49 23.38
CA PHE A 281 -24.26 3.71 24.07
C PHE A 281 -23.38 4.10 25.27
N GLY A 282 -22.39 3.29 25.63
CA GLY A 282 -21.42 3.62 26.68
C GLY A 282 -21.92 3.33 28.11
N LEU A 283 -22.86 2.39 28.28
CA LEU A 283 -23.49 2.07 29.55
C LEU A 283 -22.61 1.15 30.42
N TYR A 284 -21.55 1.69 31.02
CA TYR A 284 -20.55 0.92 31.78
C TYR A 284 -21.17 0.01 32.86
N ASP A 285 -22.08 0.53 33.68
CA ASP A 285 -22.66 -0.22 34.80
C ASP A 285 -23.54 -1.39 34.32
N PHE A 286 -24.25 -1.20 33.20
CA PHE A 286 -25.02 -2.26 32.56
C PHE A 286 -24.10 -3.34 31.96
N VAL A 287 -23.01 -2.95 31.31
CA VAL A 287 -22.01 -3.91 30.80
C VAL A 287 -21.42 -4.72 31.95
N ALA A 288 -21.03 -4.06 33.05
CA ALA A 288 -20.48 -4.73 34.23
C ALA A 288 -21.47 -5.73 34.85
N LEU A 289 -22.76 -5.39 34.88
CA LEU A 289 -23.81 -6.28 35.37
C LEU A 289 -24.04 -7.46 34.43
N LEU A 290 -24.18 -7.23 33.13
CA LEU A 290 -24.42 -8.26 32.12
C LEU A 290 -23.28 -9.28 32.08
N VAL A 291 -22.03 -8.81 32.10
CA VAL A 291 -20.84 -9.67 32.17
C VAL A 291 -20.85 -10.51 33.45
N ARG A 292 -21.17 -9.91 34.61
CA ARG A 292 -21.32 -10.66 35.88
C ARG A 292 -22.43 -11.71 35.85
N CYS A 293 -23.50 -11.46 35.09
CA CYS A 293 -24.62 -12.39 34.92
C CYS A 293 -24.34 -13.52 33.91
N GLY A 294 -23.16 -13.55 33.27
CA GLY A 294 -22.77 -14.58 32.31
C GLY A 294 -23.25 -14.31 30.88
N ALA A 295 -23.42 -13.04 30.49
CA ALA A 295 -23.69 -12.68 29.10
C ALA A 295 -22.57 -13.17 28.18
N ASP A 296 -22.94 -13.69 27.01
CA ASP A 296 -21.99 -14.08 25.99
C ASP A 296 -21.40 -12.82 25.34
N VAL A 297 -20.10 -12.61 25.56
CA VAL A 297 -19.38 -11.41 25.11
C VAL A 297 -19.26 -11.35 23.59
N ASN A 298 -19.32 -12.49 22.92
CA ASN A 298 -19.20 -12.62 21.47
C ASN A 298 -20.55 -12.75 20.77
N ALA A 299 -21.67 -12.65 21.49
CA ALA A 299 -22.99 -12.76 20.90
C ALA A 299 -23.25 -11.65 19.86
N THR A 300 -23.75 -12.06 18.69
CA THR A 300 -24.12 -11.19 17.57
C THR A 300 -25.53 -11.55 17.08
N CYS A 301 -26.25 -10.58 16.54
CA CYS A 301 -27.58 -10.79 15.94
C CYS A 301 -27.51 -10.85 14.41
N ALA A 302 -28.60 -11.27 13.77
CA ALA A 302 -28.65 -11.48 12.32
C ALA A 302 -28.45 -10.19 11.49
N THR A 303 -28.88 -9.04 12.01
CA THR A 303 -28.72 -7.75 11.32
C THR A 303 -27.40 -7.05 11.65
N ASN A 304 -26.83 -7.30 12.84
CA ASN A 304 -25.58 -6.72 13.31
C ASN A 304 -24.55 -7.80 13.69
N SER A 305 -23.66 -8.10 12.73
CA SER A 305 -22.57 -9.05 12.88
C SER A 305 -21.38 -8.55 13.72
N LYS A 306 -21.44 -7.34 14.28
CA LYS A 306 -20.36 -6.77 15.09
C LYS A 306 -20.51 -7.18 16.54
N THR A 307 -19.44 -7.69 17.15
CA THR A 307 -19.43 -7.99 18.59
C THR A 307 -19.55 -6.72 19.43
N GLY A 308 -20.02 -6.84 20.67
CA GLY A 308 -20.13 -5.71 21.60
C GLY A 308 -18.79 -4.98 21.79
N LEU A 309 -17.66 -5.71 21.77
CA LEU A 309 -16.33 -5.12 21.82
C LEU A 309 -16.04 -4.20 20.63
N VAL A 310 -16.36 -4.63 19.40
CA VAL A 310 -16.15 -3.83 18.18
C VAL A 310 -16.98 -2.55 18.23
N LEU A 311 -18.21 -2.62 18.75
CA LEU A 311 -19.07 -1.44 18.93
C LEU A 311 -18.49 -0.46 19.97
N ALA A 312 -18.02 -0.95 21.12
CA ALA A 312 -17.35 -0.13 22.11
C ALA A 312 -16.06 0.53 21.56
N CYS A 313 -15.28 -0.22 20.76
CA CYS A 313 -14.08 0.26 20.08
C CYS A 313 -14.41 1.34 19.02
N LYS A 314 -15.48 1.13 18.24
CA LYS A 314 -15.97 2.08 17.23
C LYS A 314 -16.36 3.43 17.86
N GLN A 315 -16.91 3.42 19.07
CA GLN A 315 -17.32 4.62 19.79
C GLN A 315 -16.24 5.19 20.72
N GLY A 316 -15.16 4.44 20.97
CA GLY A 316 -14.02 4.88 21.78
C GLY A 316 -14.17 4.70 23.30
N TYR A 317 -15.09 3.86 23.79
CA TYR A 317 -15.32 3.68 25.23
C TYR A 317 -14.26 2.79 25.90
N TYR A 318 -13.10 3.36 26.25
CA TYR A 318 -11.94 2.59 26.72
C TYR A 318 -12.18 1.80 28.01
N LYS A 319 -13.01 2.30 28.94
CA LYS A 319 -13.34 1.59 30.20
C LYS A 319 -14.12 0.30 29.94
N ILE A 320 -15.03 0.34 28.96
CA ILE A 320 -15.79 -0.84 28.53
C ILE A 320 -14.87 -1.82 27.83
N VAL A 321 -14.00 -1.34 26.93
CA VAL A 321 -12.99 -2.17 26.26
C VAL A 321 -12.06 -2.86 27.28
N GLN A 322 -11.62 -2.14 28.31
CA GLN A 322 -10.79 -2.69 29.37
C GLN A 322 -11.50 -3.78 30.18
N LEU A 323 -12.79 -3.59 30.48
CA LEU A 323 -13.60 -4.59 31.19
C LEU A 323 -13.80 -5.85 30.34
N LEU A 324 -14.15 -5.68 29.06
CA LEU A 324 -14.41 -6.80 28.17
C LEU A 324 -13.13 -7.61 27.88
N ILE A 325 -12.01 -6.96 27.56
CA ILE A 325 -10.73 -7.64 27.29
C ILE A 325 -10.19 -8.37 28.53
N GLY A 326 -10.54 -7.92 29.73
CA GLY A 326 -10.22 -8.63 30.97
C GLY A 326 -10.87 -10.02 31.11
N ASN A 327 -11.80 -10.39 30.21
CA ASN A 327 -12.37 -11.74 30.15
C ASN A 327 -11.69 -12.58 29.07
N ASP A 328 -11.18 -13.75 29.45
CA ASP A 328 -10.48 -14.70 28.56
C ASP A 328 -11.34 -15.23 27.39
N ALA A 329 -12.67 -15.08 27.47
CA ALA A 329 -13.61 -15.56 26.46
C ALA A 329 -13.75 -14.63 25.24
N VAL A 330 -13.11 -13.45 25.22
CA VAL A 330 -13.26 -12.48 24.13
C VAL A 330 -12.55 -12.92 22.86
N SER A 331 -13.29 -12.96 21.75
CA SER A 331 -12.77 -13.23 20.42
C SER A 331 -12.44 -11.92 19.69
N LEU A 332 -11.18 -11.75 19.27
CA LEU A 332 -10.72 -10.59 18.49
C LEU A 332 -10.79 -10.82 16.95
N VAL A 333 -11.62 -11.76 16.50
CA VAL A 333 -11.71 -12.14 15.08
C VAL A 333 -12.18 -10.94 14.24
N PRO A 334 -11.55 -10.69 13.06
CA PRO A 334 -11.95 -9.61 12.16
C PRO A 334 -13.40 -9.82 11.67
N VAL A 335 -14.22 -8.77 11.77
CA VAL A 335 -15.61 -8.78 11.29
C VAL A 335 -15.62 -8.14 9.90
N ASN A 336 -16.09 -8.87 8.88
CA ASN A 336 -16.07 -8.45 7.47
C ASN A 336 -14.65 -8.11 6.93
N GLU A 337 -13.63 -8.88 7.34
CA GLU A 337 -12.22 -8.68 6.98
C GLU A 337 -11.58 -7.38 7.52
N GLU A 338 -12.32 -6.54 8.24
CA GLU A 338 -11.76 -5.38 8.94
C GLU A 338 -11.23 -5.77 10.32
N SER A 339 -9.98 -5.39 10.59
CA SER A 339 -9.39 -5.57 11.91
C SER A 339 -9.96 -4.54 12.89
N ILE A 340 -10.16 -4.96 14.15
CA ILE A 340 -10.66 -4.11 15.24
C ILE A 340 -9.80 -2.83 15.37
N LEU A 341 -8.48 -2.96 15.17
CA LEU A 341 -7.55 -1.83 15.20
C LEU A 341 -7.84 -0.81 14.08
N GLN A 342 -8.16 -1.27 12.87
CA GLN A 342 -8.52 -0.39 11.76
C GLN A 342 -9.85 0.32 12.04
N THR A 343 -10.82 -0.39 12.62
CA THR A 343 -12.11 0.22 13.00
C THR A 343 -11.90 1.38 13.99
N VAL A 344 -11.05 1.22 15.00
CA VAL A 344 -10.79 2.28 15.98
C VAL A 344 -10.20 3.53 15.32
N ILE A 345 -9.17 3.38 14.46
CA ILE A 345 -8.50 4.51 13.80
C ILE A 345 -9.40 5.18 12.75
N LYS A 346 -10.17 4.41 11.97
CA LYS A 346 -11.11 4.99 11.00
C LYS A 346 -12.12 5.90 11.69
N ASN A 347 -12.68 5.47 12.83
CA ASN A 347 -13.68 6.27 13.56
C ASN A 347 -13.09 7.42 14.36
N SER A 348 -11.80 7.38 14.74
CA SER A 348 -11.15 8.54 15.35
C SER A 348 -11.02 9.74 14.40
N THR A 349 -11.00 9.50 13.09
CA THR A 349 -10.93 10.55 12.06
C THR A 349 -12.28 11.09 11.61
N SER A 350 -13.37 10.35 11.83
CA SER A 350 -14.70 10.84 11.48
C SER A 350 -15.17 11.82 12.56
N GLU A 351 -15.15 13.11 12.27
CA GLU A 351 -15.70 14.16 13.14
C GLU A 351 -17.21 13.97 13.45
N ASN A 352 -17.88 13.07 12.73
CA ASN A 352 -19.32 12.84 12.80
C ASN A 352 -19.66 11.40 13.23
N ALA A 353 -19.64 11.10 14.53
CA ALA A 353 -20.25 9.87 15.06
C ALA A 353 -20.75 9.99 16.50
N SER A 354 -21.34 11.13 16.88
CA SER A 354 -22.31 11.10 17.98
C SER A 354 -23.62 10.55 17.42
N PHE A 355 -23.83 9.24 17.54
CA PHE A 355 -25.18 8.67 17.37
C PHE A 355 -26.11 9.36 18.39
N LEU A 356 -27.34 9.72 17.99
CA LEU A 356 -28.31 10.39 18.87
C LEU A 356 -28.50 9.56 20.16
N GLY A 357 -28.14 10.13 21.31
CA GLY A 357 -28.25 9.50 22.63
C GLY A 357 -26.97 8.89 23.21
N ALA A 358 -25.85 8.87 22.46
CA ALA A 358 -24.58 8.37 22.97
C ALA A 358 -23.85 9.44 23.80
N THR A 359 -23.36 9.07 24.99
CA THR A 359 -22.66 10.00 25.89
C THR A 359 -21.30 10.41 25.31
N ASN A 360 -20.91 11.67 25.47
CA ASN A 360 -19.57 12.15 25.09
C ASN A 360 -18.52 11.87 26.19
N GLU A 361 -18.96 11.48 27.37
CA GLU A 361 -18.11 11.23 28.53
C GLU A 361 -17.39 9.88 28.39
N GLY A 362 -16.06 9.89 28.50
CA GLY A 362 -15.25 8.67 28.54
C GLY A 362 -14.80 8.09 27.19
N ARG A 363 -14.97 8.83 26.07
CA ARG A 363 -14.43 8.43 24.76
C ARG A 363 -12.95 8.78 24.64
N ASP A 364 -12.11 7.78 24.39
CA ASP A 364 -10.68 7.94 24.12
C ASP A 364 -10.17 6.78 23.26
N TYR A 365 -10.07 7.04 21.94
CA TYR A 365 -9.64 6.05 20.95
C TYR A 365 -8.17 5.61 21.14
N PHE A 366 -7.30 6.53 21.57
CA PHE A 366 -5.89 6.21 21.81
C PHE A 366 -5.73 5.26 22.99
N LYS A 367 -6.43 5.52 24.11
CA LYS A 367 -6.47 4.58 25.23
C LYS A 367 -7.09 3.24 24.86
N CYS A 368 -8.14 3.22 24.03
CA CYS A 368 -8.71 1.95 23.54
C CYS A 368 -7.65 1.10 22.84
N LEU A 369 -6.90 1.68 21.88
CA LEU A 369 -5.84 0.98 21.16
C LEU A 369 -4.73 0.49 22.09
N LYS A 370 -4.31 1.34 23.04
CA LYS A 370 -3.30 0.97 24.04
C LYS A 370 -3.73 -0.22 24.89
N VAL A 371 -4.99 -0.29 25.28
CA VAL A 371 -5.54 -1.42 26.04
C VAL A 371 -5.60 -2.69 25.18
N ILE A 372 -6.06 -2.58 23.92
CA ILE A 372 -6.12 -3.73 22.99
C ILE A 372 -4.74 -4.31 22.72
N LEU A 373 -3.74 -3.46 22.45
CA LEU A 373 -2.38 -3.89 22.12
C LEU A 373 -1.64 -4.48 23.33
N ARG A 374 -1.87 -3.98 24.55
CA ARG A 374 -1.20 -4.47 25.77
C ARG A 374 -1.85 -5.69 26.40
N ASN A 375 -3.18 -5.74 26.42
CA ASN A 375 -3.93 -6.74 27.16
C ASN A 375 -4.63 -7.77 26.26
N GLY A 376 -4.60 -7.59 24.93
CA GLY A 376 -5.22 -8.53 24.00
C GLY A 376 -4.42 -9.83 23.84
N PRO A 377 -5.08 -10.97 23.54
CA PRO A 377 -4.39 -12.23 23.26
C PRO A 377 -3.48 -12.11 22.03
N ALA A 378 -2.16 -12.18 22.24
CA ALA A 378 -1.12 -12.00 21.21
C ALA A 378 -1.28 -12.95 19.99
N ASN A 379 -1.84 -14.14 20.18
CA ASN A 379 -2.05 -15.12 19.11
C ASN A 379 -3.21 -14.78 18.16
N GLN A 380 -4.09 -13.83 18.53
CA GLN A 380 -5.26 -13.45 17.72
C GLN A 380 -5.12 -12.07 17.07
N LEU A 381 -4.16 -11.25 17.50
CA LEU A 381 -4.00 -9.87 17.02
C LEU A 381 -2.91 -9.78 15.96
N ASN A 382 -3.30 -9.67 14.69
CA ASN A 382 -2.36 -9.38 13.60
C ASN A 382 -2.41 -7.90 13.21
N ILE A 383 -1.41 -7.13 13.65
CA ILE A 383 -1.30 -5.69 13.37
C ILE A 383 -1.08 -5.40 11.88
N ASN A 384 -0.41 -6.32 11.18
CA ASN A 384 -0.06 -6.20 9.77
C ASN A 384 -1.14 -6.75 8.82
N GLN A 385 -2.34 -7.05 9.34
CA GLN A 385 -3.47 -7.43 8.51
C GLN A 385 -3.95 -6.25 7.65
N GLY A 386 -4.04 -6.46 6.34
CA GLY A 386 -4.63 -5.54 5.39
C GLY A 386 -6.14 -5.70 5.29
N ASP A 387 -6.85 -4.62 4.99
CA ASP A 387 -8.27 -4.66 4.61
C ASP A 387 -8.48 -5.09 3.14
N LEU A 388 -9.72 -5.01 2.63
CA LEU A 388 -10.06 -5.27 1.22
C LEU A 388 -9.23 -4.44 0.21
N LYS A 389 -8.72 -3.28 0.61
CA LYS A 389 -7.87 -2.39 -0.20
C LYS A 389 -6.37 -2.67 0.02
N GLY A 390 -6.02 -3.63 0.87
CA GLY A 390 -4.65 -3.92 1.28
C GLY A 390 -4.06 -2.91 2.26
N ASN A 391 -4.85 -1.99 2.82
CA ASN A 391 -4.37 -1.00 3.78
C ASN A 391 -4.25 -1.64 5.16
N THR A 392 -3.07 -1.56 5.75
CA THR A 392 -2.82 -1.94 7.14
C THR A 392 -3.26 -0.84 8.11
N VAL A 393 -3.29 -1.16 9.40
CA VAL A 393 -3.54 -0.20 10.48
C VAL A 393 -2.60 1.02 10.39
N LEU A 394 -1.34 0.80 10.01
CA LEU A 394 -0.33 1.83 9.87
C LEU A 394 -0.64 2.83 8.72
N HIS A 395 -1.25 2.38 7.61
CA HIS A 395 -1.65 3.29 6.52
C HIS A 395 -2.66 4.33 7.02
N TYR A 396 -3.63 3.89 7.84
CA TYR A 396 -4.61 4.80 8.43
C TYR A 396 -3.99 5.73 9.46
N ALA A 397 -3.09 5.22 10.31
CA ALA A 397 -2.38 6.03 11.29
C ALA A 397 -1.51 7.10 10.63
N ALA A 398 -0.77 6.75 9.57
CA ALA A 398 0.06 7.67 8.79
C ALA A 398 -0.78 8.85 8.26
N LYS A 399 -1.96 8.56 7.68
CA LYS A 399 -2.91 9.59 7.22
C LYS A 399 -3.41 10.52 8.32
N THR A 400 -3.54 10.03 9.57
CA THR A 400 -3.95 10.88 10.69
C THR A 400 -2.85 11.84 11.17
N GLY A 401 -1.58 11.52 10.91
CA GLY A 401 -0.42 12.29 11.36
C GLY A 401 -0.21 12.29 12.88
N ASN A 402 -0.92 11.46 13.65
CA ASN A 402 -0.77 11.40 15.10
C ASN A 402 0.49 10.62 15.51
N GLN A 403 1.50 11.34 16.01
CA GLN A 403 2.80 10.79 16.42
C GLN A 403 2.67 9.68 17.46
N ASP A 404 1.91 9.88 18.53
CA ASP A 404 1.79 8.90 19.63
C ASP A 404 1.17 7.59 19.15
N LEU A 405 0.19 7.69 18.24
CA LEU A 405 -0.47 6.54 17.62
C LEU A 405 0.49 5.76 16.73
N ILE A 406 1.28 6.46 15.92
CA ILE A 406 2.29 5.85 15.05
C ILE A 406 3.34 5.12 15.90
N PHE A 407 3.85 5.76 16.96
CA PHE A 407 4.86 5.16 17.85
C PHE A 407 4.33 3.90 18.50
N LEU A 408 3.09 3.95 19.04
CA LEU A 408 2.45 2.80 19.64
C LEU A 408 2.34 1.62 18.67
N LEU A 409 2.00 1.86 17.41
CA LEU A 409 1.89 0.79 16.41
C LEU A 409 3.25 0.22 16.01
N LEU A 410 4.25 1.08 15.81
CA LEU A 410 5.60 0.66 15.44
C LEU A 410 6.28 -0.13 16.57
N ASP A 411 6.09 0.29 17.84
CA ASP A 411 6.59 -0.42 19.04
C ASP A 411 6.07 -1.87 19.11
N HIS A 412 4.82 -2.09 18.69
CA HIS A 412 4.19 -3.41 18.71
C HIS A 412 4.43 -4.21 17.41
N GLY A 413 5.32 -3.77 16.51
CA GLY A 413 5.75 -4.54 15.35
C GLY A 413 4.96 -4.28 14.05
N ALA A 414 4.39 -3.08 13.88
CA ALA A 414 3.82 -2.67 12.60
C ALA A 414 4.92 -2.54 11.52
N TYR A 415 4.76 -3.25 10.40
CA TYR A 415 5.71 -3.26 9.29
C TYR A 415 5.46 -2.11 8.33
N ILE A 416 6.49 -1.31 8.08
CA ILE A 416 6.42 -0.10 7.24
C ILE A 416 6.34 -0.40 5.73
N GLY A 417 6.75 -1.59 5.29
CA GLY A 417 6.87 -1.94 3.87
C GLY A 417 5.65 -2.59 3.22
N THR A 418 4.55 -2.79 3.96
CA THR A 418 3.34 -3.42 3.39
C THR A 418 2.75 -2.50 2.33
N ARG A 419 2.47 -3.03 1.13
CA ARG A 419 1.89 -2.27 0.02
C ARG A 419 0.38 -2.53 -0.09
N ASN A 420 -0.37 -1.47 -0.36
CA ASN A 420 -1.80 -1.54 -0.67
C ASN A 420 -2.04 -2.04 -2.11
N VAL A 421 -3.31 -2.15 -2.53
CA VAL A 421 -3.70 -2.55 -3.90
C VAL A 421 -3.17 -1.59 -4.98
N PHE A 422 -2.93 -0.32 -4.63
CA PHE A 422 -2.33 0.67 -5.53
C PHE A 422 -0.80 0.57 -5.60
N GLY A 423 -0.18 -0.33 -4.83
CA GLY A 423 1.26 -0.52 -4.77
C GLY A 423 1.98 0.48 -3.86
N GLU A 424 1.26 1.32 -3.11
CA GLU A 424 1.84 2.31 -2.19
C GLU A 424 2.13 1.66 -0.83
N PRO A 425 3.35 1.81 -0.27
CA PRO A 425 3.66 1.32 1.06
C PRO A 425 3.11 2.23 2.16
N ALA A 426 2.89 1.69 3.36
CA ALA A 426 2.45 2.47 4.53
C ALA A 426 3.40 3.66 4.84
N LEU A 427 4.68 3.49 4.52
CA LEU A 427 5.72 4.52 4.63
C LEU A 427 5.49 5.76 3.75
N ALA A 428 4.73 5.65 2.65
CA ALA A 428 4.53 6.76 1.71
C ALA A 428 3.84 7.97 2.36
N ASP A 429 2.90 7.73 3.28
CA ASP A 429 2.14 8.78 3.97
C ASP A 429 2.75 9.16 5.34
N LEU A 430 3.90 8.60 5.71
CA LEU A 430 4.55 8.80 7.01
C LEU A 430 5.42 10.08 7.00
N PRO A 431 5.19 11.05 7.89
CA PRO A 431 6.01 12.25 7.95
C PRO A 431 7.47 11.93 8.34
N PRO A 432 8.48 12.46 7.64
CA PRO A 432 9.89 12.10 7.85
C PRO A 432 10.37 12.42 9.27
N LYS A 433 9.92 13.56 9.83
CA LYS A 433 10.27 13.99 11.21
C LYS A 433 9.75 13.04 12.28
N ILE A 434 8.55 12.48 12.09
CA ILE A 434 7.97 11.51 13.04
C ILE A 434 8.78 10.22 12.98
N LEU A 435 9.15 9.78 11.78
CA LEU A 435 9.95 8.58 11.61
C LEU A 435 11.37 8.72 12.16
N GLU A 436 12.02 9.87 11.98
CA GLU A 436 13.30 10.21 12.59
C GLU A 436 13.22 10.13 14.13
N ALA A 437 12.22 10.78 14.72
CA ALA A 437 12.01 10.75 16.17
C ALA A 437 11.73 9.33 16.71
N TYR A 438 11.04 8.48 15.94
CA TYR A 438 10.85 7.07 16.30
C TYR A 438 12.17 6.28 16.21
N MET A 439 12.97 6.51 15.16
CA MET A 439 14.25 5.84 15.00
C MET A 439 15.25 6.27 16.08
N ASP A 440 15.20 7.52 16.55
CA ASP A 440 15.96 7.97 17.72
C ASP A 440 15.62 7.07 18.93
N GLN A 441 14.34 6.82 19.22
CA GLN A 441 13.89 5.95 20.32
C GLN A 441 14.29 4.47 20.13
N CYS A 442 14.57 4.05 18.90
CA CYS A 442 15.06 2.70 18.60
C CYS A 442 16.54 2.50 18.96
N VAL A 443 17.26 3.58 19.32
CA VAL A 443 18.63 3.52 19.84
C VAL A 443 18.57 3.59 21.37
N GLY A 444 18.93 2.50 22.03
CA GLY A 444 18.97 2.39 23.49
C GLY A 444 20.36 2.12 24.02
N THR A 445 20.48 2.14 25.34
CA THR A 445 21.68 1.67 26.07
C THR A 445 21.27 0.65 27.12
N ASN A 446 22.24 -0.11 27.62
CA ASN A 446 22.05 -0.82 28.88
C ASN A 446 22.20 0.15 30.07
N ASP A 447 21.73 -0.25 31.26
CA ASP A 447 21.81 0.54 32.50
C ASP A 447 23.25 0.73 33.05
N LYS A 448 24.27 0.63 32.19
CA LYS A 448 25.69 0.74 32.54
C LYS A 448 26.27 2.07 32.10
N LEU A 449 27.35 2.48 32.76
CA LEU A 449 28.04 3.73 32.45
C LEU A 449 28.80 3.63 31.11
N PRO A 450 28.86 4.70 30.28
CA PRO A 450 29.58 4.69 29.00
C PRO A 450 31.08 4.37 29.07
N ARG A 451 31.68 4.45 30.26
CA ARG A 451 33.10 4.15 30.52
C ARG A 451 33.36 2.68 30.82
N GLU A 452 32.32 1.90 31.12
CA GLU A 452 32.45 0.49 31.44
C GLU A 452 32.66 -0.35 30.18
N ASP A 453 33.51 -1.37 30.25
CA ASP A 453 33.82 -2.24 29.11
C ASP A 453 32.60 -3.01 28.58
N ASN A 454 31.58 -3.19 29.42
CA ASN A 454 30.34 -3.88 29.07
C ASN A 454 29.20 -2.91 28.72
N PHE A 455 29.49 -1.64 28.49
CA PHE A 455 28.52 -0.68 27.97
C PHE A 455 28.06 -1.11 26.57
N GLU A 456 26.75 -1.15 26.35
CA GLU A 456 26.14 -1.63 25.12
C GLU A 456 25.23 -0.56 24.52
N ILE A 457 25.29 -0.42 23.20
CA ILE A 457 24.33 0.33 22.40
C ILE A 457 23.40 -0.68 21.74
N ILE A 458 22.10 -0.52 21.95
CA ILE A 458 21.06 -1.44 21.50
C ILE A 458 20.32 -0.79 20.32
N PHE A 459 20.26 -1.48 19.18
CA PHE A 459 19.47 -1.07 18.02
C PHE A 459 18.26 -1.99 17.86
N LYS A 460 17.05 -1.39 17.80
CA LYS A 460 15.78 -2.12 17.61
C LYS A 460 15.29 -2.04 16.16
N TYR A 461 14.87 -3.18 15.59
CA TYR A 461 14.46 -3.29 14.18
C TYR A 461 13.02 -3.77 13.96
N ASN A 462 12.19 -3.80 15.01
CA ASN A 462 10.81 -4.34 14.99
C ASN A 462 9.97 -3.89 13.78
N PHE A 463 10.12 -2.63 13.38
CA PHE A 463 9.34 -2.02 12.29
C PHE A 463 9.79 -2.43 10.87
N LEU A 464 10.98 -3.01 10.72
CA LEU A 464 11.54 -3.51 9.44
C LEU A 464 11.28 -4.99 9.20
N VAL A 465 10.70 -5.70 10.17
CA VAL A 465 10.46 -7.14 10.08
C VAL A 465 9.26 -7.39 9.16
N PRO A 466 9.43 -8.04 8.00
CA PRO A 466 8.30 -8.29 7.12
C PRO A 466 7.36 -9.34 7.73
N PRO A 467 6.03 -9.16 7.59
CA PRO A 467 5.06 -10.11 8.13
C PRO A 467 5.15 -11.45 7.39
N LYS A 468 5.00 -12.56 8.12
CA LYS A 468 4.86 -13.89 7.52
C LYS A 468 3.51 -13.95 6.81
N VAL A 469 3.49 -13.78 5.50
CA VAL A 469 2.25 -13.85 4.70
C VAL A 469 1.89 -15.33 4.50
N PRO A 470 0.79 -15.84 5.08
CA PRO A 470 0.26 -17.14 4.67
C PRO A 470 -0.25 -17.04 3.23
N ILE A 471 0.08 -18.02 2.39
CA ILE A 471 -0.44 -18.10 1.02
C ILE A 471 -1.96 -18.27 1.08
N TYR A 472 -2.71 -17.19 0.95
CA TYR A 472 -4.09 -17.25 0.50
C TYR A 472 -4.07 -17.08 -1.02
N GLY A 473 -3.99 -18.21 -1.72
CA GLY A 473 -4.51 -18.24 -3.07
C GLY A 473 -5.99 -17.88 -2.97
N LYS A 474 -6.43 -16.83 -3.67
CA LYS A 474 -7.85 -16.62 -3.94
C LYS A 474 -8.35 -17.82 -4.76
N SER A 475 -8.66 -18.93 -4.11
CA SER A 475 -9.54 -19.95 -4.66
C SER A 475 -10.96 -19.53 -4.34
N ASN A 476 -11.76 -19.33 -5.37
CA ASN A 476 -13.19 -19.18 -5.26
C ASN A 476 -13.77 -20.30 -4.38
N SER A 477 -14.65 -19.91 -3.47
CA SER A 477 -15.75 -20.68 -2.85
C SER A 477 -15.66 -22.21 -2.84
N ASN A 478 -15.73 -22.74 -1.60
CA ASN A 478 -16.12 -24.10 -1.19
C ASN A 478 -14.99 -25.12 -1.04
N ALA A 479 -14.30 -25.05 0.10
CA ALA A 479 -13.81 -26.24 0.83
C ALA A 479 -13.48 -25.81 2.27
N ILE A 480 -14.40 -26.07 3.19
CA ILE A 480 -14.09 -26.29 4.61
C ILE A 480 -13.85 -27.80 4.74
N GLU A 481 -12.95 -28.17 5.66
CA GLU A 481 -12.43 -29.51 5.96
C GLU A 481 -11.13 -29.84 5.22
N ASP A 482 -10.00 -29.42 5.80
CA ASP A 482 -9.02 -30.39 6.30
C ASP A 482 -8.03 -29.72 7.26
N VAL A 483 -7.95 -30.36 8.43
CA VAL A 483 -7.11 -30.03 9.58
C VAL A 483 -5.68 -30.57 9.35
N GLU A 484 -4.70 -29.82 9.86
CA GLU A 484 -3.32 -30.28 10.17
C GLU A 484 -2.46 -30.85 9.04
N SER A 485 -1.75 -29.95 8.34
CA SER A 485 -0.38 -30.26 7.90
C SER A 485 0.55 -29.05 8.13
N ASN A 486 1.48 -29.25 9.07
CA ASN A 486 2.64 -28.40 9.34
C ASN A 486 3.56 -28.42 8.12
N ASP A 487 3.42 -27.42 7.25
CA ASP A 487 4.48 -26.75 6.48
C ASP A 487 3.83 -25.89 5.38
N LYS A 488 3.04 -24.89 5.79
CA LYS A 488 2.57 -23.87 4.87
C LYS A 488 3.79 -23.05 4.41
N ALA A 489 4.20 -23.24 3.17
CA ALA A 489 5.34 -22.55 2.57
C ALA A 489 5.14 -21.02 2.62
N VAL A 490 5.73 -20.36 3.62
CA VAL A 490 5.81 -18.89 3.70
C VAL A 490 6.72 -18.40 2.57
N LEU A 491 6.25 -17.47 1.73
CA LEU A 491 7.12 -16.84 0.73
C LEU A 491 8.16 -15.98 1.46
N PRO A 492 9.46 -16.08 1.14
CA PRO A 492 10.44 -15.16 1.66
C PRO A 492 10.19 -13.77 1.05
N THR A 493 9.89 -12.80 1.90
CA THR A 493 9.70 -11.39 1.55
C THR A 493 11.03 -10.65 1.64
N SER A 494 11.23 -9.68 0.76
CA SER A 494 12.43 -8.82 0.76
C SER A 494 12.35 -7.85 1.94
N GLU A 495 13.39 -7.83 2.78
CA GLU A 495 13.46 -6.95 3.95
C GLU A 495 14.01 -5.56 3.57
N THR A 496 14.65 -5.42 2.40
CA THR A 496 15.14 -4.12 1.90
C THR A 496 14.12 -3.33 1.10
N ASP A 497 12.92 -3.87 0.84
CA ASP A 497 11.88 -3.18 0.08
C ASP A 497 11.51 -1.78 0.64
N PRO A 498 11.37 -1.58 1.97
CA PRO A 498 11.12 -0.25 2.52
C PRO A 498 12.29 0.72 2.28
N LEU A 499 13.53 0.23 2.43
CA LEU A 499 14.74 1.03 2.24
C LEU A 499 14.92 1.41 0.76
N LEU A 500 14.58 0.49 -0.16
CA LEU A 500 14.58 0.77 -1.59
C LEU A 500 13.59 1.90 -1.91
N TYR A 501 12.40 1.88 -1.31
CA TYR A 501 11.42 2.96 -1.47
C TYR A 501 11.96 4.29 -0.93
N MET A 502 12.53 4.30 0.29
CA MET A 502 13.18 5.50 0.87
C MET A 502 14.25 6.09 -0.06
N SER A 503 14.99 5.24 -0.76
CA SER A 503 16.05 5.68 -1.69
C SER A 503 15.52 6.39 -2.95
N GLN A 504 14.26 6.14 -3.32
CA GLN A 504 13.60 6.71 -4.49
C GLN A 504 12.82 7.98 -4.15
N SER A 505 12.30 8.09 -2.92
CA SER A 505 11.55 9.26 -2.45
C SER A 505 12.50 10.38 -1.98
N PRO A 506 12.38 11.61 -2.48
CA PRO A 506 13.28 12.71 -2.10
C PRO A 506 13.15 13.10 -0.62
N GLU A 507 11.96 12.99 -0.03
CA GLU A 507 11.69 13.41 1.35
C GLU A 507 12.23 12.44 2.40
N LEU A 508 12.16 11.13 2.14
CA LEU A 508 12.64 10.10 3.08
C LEU A 508 14.10 9.72 2.84
N ARG A 509 14.67 10.07 1.69
CA ARG A 509 16.07 9.74 1.33
C ARG A 509 17.05 10.14 2.44
N PRO A 510 17.00 11.35 3.04
CA PRO A 510 17.94 11.76 4.10
C PRO A 510 17.94 10.84 5.33
N LEU A 511 16.82 10.18 5.63
CA LEU A 511 16.71 9.26 6.77
C LEU A 511 17.60 8.02 6.63
N LEU A 512 18.05 7.68 5.42
CA LEU A 512 18.96 6.55 5.19
C LEU A 512 20.32 6.69 5.87
N ILE A 513 20.71 7.91 6.28
CA ILE A 513 21.95 8.17 7.04
C ILE A 513 21.77 7.76 8.52
N HIS A 514 20.53 7.72 9.02
CA HIS A 514 20.22 7.44 10.42
C HIS A 514 20.89 6.14 10.90
N PRO A 515 21.55 6.12 12.09
CA PRO A 515 22.39 4.99 12.51
C PRO A 515 21.65 3.66 12.63
N VAL A 516 20.34 3.67 12.91
CA VAL A 516 19.49 2.45 12.86
C VAL A 516 19.45 1.86 11.45
N LEU A 517 19.19 2.66 10.41
CA LEU A 517 19.14 2.15 9.04
C LEU A 517 20.55 1.82 8.53
N THR A 518 21.54 2.65 8.84
CA THR A 518 22.93 2.43 8.42
C THR A 518 23.51 1.17 9.05
N SER A 519 23.24 0.89 10.34
CA SER A 519 23.64 -0.37 10.98
C SER A 519 23.01 -1.58 10.31
N PHE A 520 21.71 -1.53 10.01
CA PHE A 520 21.02 -2.60 9.28
C PHE A 520 21.63 -2.87 7.89
N VAL A 521 21.90 -1.80 7.12
CA VAL A 521 22.55 -1.90 5.80
C VAL A 521 23.97 -2.47 5.93
N ASN A 522 24.73 -2.08 6.96
CA ASN A 522 26.08 -2.60 7.20
C ASN A 522 26.07 -4.10 7.52
N LEU A 523 25.10 -4.57 8.32
CA LEU A 523 24.92 -5.98 8.63
C LEU A 523 24.57 -6.81 7.37
N LYS A 524 23.64 -6.31 6.55
CA LYS A 524 23.31 -6.95 5.26
C LYS A 524 24.49 -6.94 4.29
N TRP A 525 25.27 -5.86 4.26
CA TRP A 525 26.48 -5.85 3.44
C TRP A 525 27.46 -6.94 3.90
N TYR A 526 27.63 -7.14 5.20
CA TYR A 526 28.53 -8.17 5.72
C TYR A 526 28.11 -9.59 5.35
N SER A 527 26.81 -9.88 5.33
CA SER A 527 26.30 -11.19 4.90
C SER A 527 26.55 -11.44 3.40
N ILE A 528 26.45 -10.40 2.57
CA ILE A 528 26.50 -10.52 1.11
C ILE A 528 27.90 -10.27 0.51
N ARG A 529 28.80 -9.54 1.19
CA ARG A 529 30.09 -9.07 0.63
C ARG A 529 30.97 -10.17 0.06
N ARG A 530 30.93 -11.39 0.62
CA ARG A 530 31.73 -12.53 0.11
C ARG A 530 31.31 -12.88 -1.32
N PHE A 531 30.02 -12.89 -1.60
CA PHE A 531 29.49 -13.13 -2.94
C PHE A 531 29.96 -12.05 -3.92
N PHE A 532 29.92 -10.79 -3.49
CA PHE A 532 30.44 -9.66 -4.28
C PHE A 532 31.92 -9.84 -4.64
N TYR A 533 32.78 -10.17 -3.66
CA TYR A 533 34.21 -10.35 -3.91
C TYR A 533 34.53 -11.58 -4.77
N TYR A 534 33.78 -12.68 -4.62
CA TYR A 534 33.93 -13.82 -5.52
C TYR A 534 33.55 -13.46 -6.96
N ASN A 535 32.47 -12.69 -7.13
CA ASN A 535 32.07 -12.21 -8.44
C ASN A 535 33.14 -11.28 -9.05
N LEU A 536 33.65 -10.33 -8.27
CA LEU A 536 34.73 -9.44 -8.70
C LEU A 536 36.00 -10.21 -9.09
N ALA A 537 36.40 -11.21 -8.28
CA ALA A 537 37.56 -12.04 -8.57
C ALA A 537 37.36 -12.87 -9.86
N PHE A 538 36.14 -13.38 -10.09
CA PHE A 538 35.79 -14.08 -11.33
C PHE A 538 35.96 -13.19 -12.56
N TYR A 539 35.38 -11.99 -12.57
CA TYR A 539 35.54 -11.07 -13.71
C TYR A 539 36.97 -10.57 -13.86
N ALA A 540 37.70 -10.31 -12.77
CA ALA A 540 39.10 -9.94 -12.83
C ALA A 540 39.94 -11.06 -13.46
N SER A 541 39.67 -12.33 -13.11
CA SER A 541 40.33 -13.48 -13.72
C SER A 541 39.97 -13.61 -15.20
N PHE A 542 38.69 -13.42 -15.56
CA PHE A 542 38.24 -13.47 -16.95
C PHE A 542 38.90 -12.37 -17.79
N TRP A 543 38.89 -11.13 -17.30
CA TRP A 543 39.54 -9.98 -17.92
C TRP A 543 41.03 -10.22 -18.14
N LEU A 544 41.73 -10.70 -17.11
CA LEU A 544 43.18 -10.96 -17.19
C LEU A 544 43.47 -12.03 -18.24
N LEU A 545 42.78 -13.17 -18.18
CA LEU A 545 42.98 -14.27 -19.13
C LEU A 545 42.62 -13.85 -20.56
N LEU A 546 41.54 -13.11 -20.76
CA LEU A 546 41.14 -12.62 -22.08
C LEU A 546 42.19 -11.67 -22.65
N THR A 547 42.71 -10.76 -21.84
CA THR A 547 43.76 -9.81 -22.26
C THR A 547 45.05 -10.54 -22.62
N VAL A 548 45.48 -11.51 -21.79
CA VAL A 548 46.66 -12.33 -22.07
C VAL A 548 46.48 -13.19 -23.33
N TYR A 549 45.30 -13.79 -23.53
CA TYR A 549 44.98 -14.56 -24.74
C TYR A 549 45.11 -13.72 -26.00
N ILE A 550 44.49 -12.54 -25.99
CA ILE A 550 44.49 -11.62 -27.13
C ILE A 550 45.94 -11.24 -27.43
N LEU A 551 46.69 -10.71 -26.46
CA LEU A 551 48.07 -10.28 -26.67
C LEU A 551 49.00 -11.41 -27.14
N GLY A 552 48.84 -12.63 -26.59
CA GLY A 552 49.61 -13.81 -27.02
C GLY A 552 49.34 -14.23 -28.48
N PHE A 553 48.11 -14.05 -28.97
CA PHE A 553 47.74 -14.34 -30.36
C PHE A 553 48.30 -13.32 -31.35
N TYR A 554 48.51 -12.06 -30.93
CA TYR A 554 49.14 -11.04 -31.76
C TYR A 554 50.63 -11.30 -31.97
N ASP A 555 51.32 -11.79 -30.95
CA ASP A 555 52.74 -12.12 -31.01
C ASP A 555 53.01 -13.34 -31.90
N SER A 556 52.21 -14.41 -31.74
CA SER A 556 52.28 -15.61 -32.60
C SER A 556 51.93 -15.36 -34.08
N GLY A 557 51.22 -14.26 -34.38
CA GLY A 557 50.91 -13.84 -35.75
C GLY A 557 52.03 -13.07 -36.46
N SER A 558 53.13 -12.76 -35.78
CA SER A 558 54.35 -12.17 -36.37
C SER A 558 55.36 -13.21 -36.87
N GLY A 559 55.11 -14.50 -36.61
CA GLY A 559 55.99 -15.62 -36.92
C GLY A 559 56.10 -16.03 -38.40
N ASN A 560 55.92 -15.11 -39.34
CA ASN A 560 56.62 -15.15 -40.63
C ASN A 560 57.58 -13.96 -40.63
N LEU A 561 58.62 -14.09 -39.82
CA LEU A 561 59.81 -13.27 -39.93
C LEU A 561 60.50 -13.69 -41.23
N ASP A 562 60.27 -12.94 -42.31
CA ASP A 562 61.22 -12.89 -43.40
C ASP A 562 62.57 -12.51 -42.77
N LEU A 563 63.50 -13.46 -42.80
CA LEU A 563 64.91 -13.19 -42.59
C LEU A 563 65.32 -12.15 -43.62
N ASN A 564 65.45 -10.88 -43.20
CA ASN A 564 66.44 -9.90 -43.67
C ASN A 564 66.03 -8.46 -43.33
N VAL A 565 66.12 -8.02 -42.06
CA VAL A 565 66.48 -6.62 -41.75
C VAL A 565 67.22 -6.59 -40.42
N GLU A 566 68.46 -6.11 -40.45
CA GLU A 566 69.29 -5.83 -39.28
C GLU A 566 68.67 -4.75 -38.38
N ASN A 567 68.67 -5.04 -37.07
CA ASN A 567 68.83 -4.11 -35.95
C ASN A 567 68.25 -2.68 -36.05
N LYS A 568 67.27 -2.39 -35.19
CA LYS A 568 67.38 -1.32 -34.18
C LYS A 568 66.28 -1.41 -33.11
N THR A 569 66.70 -1.94 -31.95
CA THR A 569 66.42 -1.49 -30.57
C THR A 569 65.05 -0.87 -30.25
N GLY A 570 64.31 -1.54 -29.37
CA GLY A 570 63.14 -0.99 -28.66
C GLY A 570 62.65 -1.91 -27.54
N SER A 571 63.51 -2.09 -26.53
CA SER A 571 63.28 -2.73 -25.21
C SER A 571 61.82 -2.74 -24.72
N TRP A 572 61.18 -3.91 -24.70
CA TRP A 572 60.13 -4.33 -23.73
C TRP A 572 60.07 -5.88 -23.65
N ASP A 573 61.17 -6.52 -23.21
CA ASP A 573 61.26 -8.00 -23.03
C ASP A 573 60.62 -8.50 -21.71
N SER A 574 59.66 -7.76 -21.13
CA SER A 574 59.18 -8.04 -19.77
C SER A 574 58.00 -9.01 -19.69
N PHE A 575 57.46 -9.49 -20.82
CA PHE A 575 56.41 -10.50 -20.82
C PHE A 575 56.97 -11.84 -21.29
N PRO A 576 56.85 -12.93 -20.52
CA PRO A 576 57.32 -14.23 -20.98
C PRO A 576 56.56 -14.60 -22.26
N PRO A 577 57.23 -14.76 -23.42
CA PRO A 577 56.55 -15.13 -24.64
C PRO A 577 55.95 -16.53 -24.45
N LEU A 578 54.67 -16.68 -24.77
CA LEU A 578 53.98 -17.98 -24.82
C LEU A 578 54.59 -18.82 -25.95
N LYS A 579 55.70 -19.51 -25.65
CA LYS A 579 56.57 -20.17 -26.64
C LYS A 579 56.00 -21.47 -27.22
N THR A 580 54.90 -22.03 -26.69
CA THR A 580 54.38 -23.33 -27.15
C THR A 580 52.90 -23.30 -27.52
N LYS A 581 52.53 -23.97 -28.63
CA LYS A 581 51.12 -24.15 -29.05
C LYS A 581 50.26 -24.78 -27.95
N SER A 582 50.86 -25.57 -27.06
CA SER A 582 50.22 -26.18 -25.89
C SER A 582 49.75 -25.15 -24.87
N ASP A 583 50.54 -24.12 -24.56
CA ASP A 583 50.17 -23.12 -23.55
C ASP A 583 48.99 -22.27 -24.01
N LEU A 584 48.93 -21.93 -25.31
CA LEU A 584 47.82 -21.21 -25.91
C LEU A 584 46.53 -22.04 -25.93
N SER A 585 46.65 -23.37 -26.14
CA SER A 585 45.50 -24.28 -26.09
C SER A 585 44.92 -24.43 -24.69
N LEU A 586 45.76 -24.45 -23.64
CA LEU A 586 45.31 -24.49 -22.24
C LEU A 586 44.56 -23.20 -21.88
N LEU A 587 45.10 -22.05 -22.30
CA LEU A 587 44.50 -20.75 -22.03
C LEU A 587 43.16 -20.57 -22.75
N TRP A 588 43.06 -21.08 -23.98
CA TRP A 588 41.79 -21.18 -24.71
C TRP A 588 40.76 -22.04 -23.97
N CYS A 589 41.14 -23.23 -23.50
CA CYS A 589 40.25 -24.09 -22.73
C CYS A 589 39.76 -23.42 -21.44
N ALA A 590 40.66 -22.75 -20.71
CA ALA A 590 40.31 -22.00 -19.51
C ALA A 590 39.30 -20.87 -19.81
N LEU A 591 39.52 -20.10 -20.87
CA LEU A 591 38.60 -19.05 -21.31
C LEU A 591 37.25 -19.58 -21.79
N ALA A 592 37.24 -20.69 -22.52
CA ALA A 592 36.00 -21.33 -22.97
C ALA A 592 35.15 -21.80 -21.78
N ILE A 593 35.77 -22.33 -20.72
CA ILE A 593 35.09 -22.70 -19.47
C ILE A 593 34.53 -21.45 -18.77
N LEU A 594 35.33 -20.40 -18.61
CA LEU A 594 34.88 -19.16 -17.97
C LEU A 594 33.75 -18.49 -18.76
N LEU A 595 33.82 -18.47 -20.09
CA LEU A 595 32.76 -18.00 -20.96
C LEU A 595 31.48 -18.83 -20.77
N GLY A 596 31.59 -20.15 -20.68
CA GLY A 596 30.46 -21.03 -20.41
C GLY A 596 29.79 -20.74 -19.05
N ILE A 597 30.59 -20.48 -18.00
CA ILE A 597 30.07 -20.07 -16.68
C ILE A 597 29.37 -18.72 -16.77
N LEU A 598 29.94 -17.77 -17.51
CA LEU A 598 29.38 -16.43 -17.68
C LEU A 598 28.04 -16.48 -18.45
N VAL A 599 27.96 -17.28 -19.52
CA VAL A 599 26.70 -17.54 -20.25
C VAL A 599 25.65 -18.19 -19.35
N LEU A 600 26.03 -19.21 -18.57
CA LEU A 600 25.10 -19.89 -17.65
C LEU A 600 24.55 -18.93 -16.59
N ARG A 601 25.42 -18.09 -16.01
CA ARG A 601 25.02 -17.07 -15.03
C ARG A 601 24.05 -16.07 -15.65
N GLU A 602 24.33 -15.60 -16.86
CA GLU A 602 23.51 -14.57 -17.50
C GLU A 602 22.14 -15.11 -17.94
N LEU A 603 22.10 -16.36 -18.41
CA LEU A 603 20.84 -17.08 -18.63
C LEU A 603 20.04 -17.23 -17.33
N PHE A 604 20.69 -17.60 -16.22
CA PHE A 604 20.01 -17.69 -14.93
C PHE A 604 19.39 -16.35 -14.51
N GLN A 605 20.13 -15.26 -14.67
CA GLN A 605 19.65 -13.91 -14.36
C GLN A 605 18.46 -13.48 -15.23
N LEU A 606 18.52 -13.77 -16.54
CA LEU A 606 17.43 -13.53 -17.49
C LEU A 606 16.16 -14.30 -17.13
N PHE A 607 16.28 -15.57 -16.71
CA PHE A 607 15.13 -16.38 -16.29
C PHE A 607 14.51 -15.91 -14.98
N VAL A 608 15.31 -15.48 -14.01
CA VAL A 608 14.83 -15.03 -12.69
C VAL A 608 14.17 -13.65 -12.78
N SER A 609 14.63 -12.77 -13.67
CA SER A 609 14.21 -11.36 -13.68
C SER A 609 14.16 -10.71 -15.08
N PRO A 610 13.37 -11.24 -16.03
CA PRO A 610 13.45 -10.86 -17.46
C PRO A 610 13.16 -9.38 -17.74
N VAL A 611 12.19 -8.78 -17.04
CA VAL A 611 11.81 -7.38 -17.26
C VAL A 611 12.90 -6.41 -16.80
N ARG A 612 13.42 -6.62 -15.58
CA ARG A 612 14.50 -5.79 -15.05
C ARG A 612 15.77 -5.97 -15.88
N TYR A 613 16.02 -7.21 -16.30
CA TYR A 613 17.18 -7.55 -17.11
C TYR A 613 17.30 -6.70 -18.39
N ILE A 614 16.21 -6.59 -19.15
CA ILE A 614 16.20 -5.90 -20.45
C ILE A 614 16.40 -4.38 -20.32
N ILE A 615 15.99 -3.80 -19.18
CA ILE A 615 16.05 -2.35 -18.94
C ILE A 615 17.46 -1.89 -18.53
N THR A 616 18.25 -2.76 -17.89
CA THR A 616 19.57 -2.42 -17.34
C THR A 616 20.66 -2.46 -18.41
N ILE A 617 21.41 -1.36 -18.59
CA ILE A 617 22.45 -1.24 -19.63
C ILE A 617 23.67 -2.14 -19.37
N GLU A 618 23.97 -2.43 -18.11
CA GLU A 618 25.07 -3.31 -17.72
C GLU A 618 24.88 -4.73 -18.29
N ASN A 619 23.67 -5.29 -18.26
CA ASN A 619 23.40 -6.61 -18.82
C ASN A 619 23.59 -6.64 -20.35
N TRP A 620 23.30 -5.53 -21.04
CA TRP A 620 23.59 -5.40 -22.47
C TRP A 620 25.09 -5.36 -22.76
N LEU A 621 25.90 -4.72 -21.92
CA LEU A 621 27.36 -4.76 -22.01
C LEU A 621 27.89 -6.17 -21.77
N GLU A 622 27.34 -6.90 -20.81
CA GLU A 622 27.70 -8.29 -20.53
C GLU A 622 27.35 -9.21 -21.72
N ILE A 623 26.15 -9.09 -22.31
CA ILE A 623 25.77 -9.83 -23.53
C ILE A 623 26.73 -9.51 -24.68
N PHE A 624 27.06 -8.23 -24.88
CA PHE A 624 27.97 -7.84 -25.95
C PHE A 624 29.37 -8.40 -25.72
N LEU A 625 29.85 -8.40 -24.47
CA LEU A 625 31.10 -9.06 -24.08
C LEU A 625 31.08 -10.56 -24.36
N ILE A 626 29.98 -11.27 -24.06
CA ILE A 626 29.80 -12.69 -24.39
C ILE A 626 29.93 -12.92 -25.89
N ILE A 627 29.23 -12.12 -26.70
CA ILE A 627 29.21 -12.28 -28.17
C ILE A 627 30.61 -12.04 -28.74
N VAL A 628 31.27 -10.95 -28.36
CA VAL A 628 32.61 -10.61 -28.85
C VAL A 628 33.64 -11.65 -28.43
N THR A 629 33.58 -12.13 -27.18
CA THR A 629 34.51 -13.15 -26.70
C THR A 629 34.28 -14.51 -27.35
N ALA A 630 33.02 -14.88 -27.63
CA ALA A 630 32.70 -16.06 -28.44
C ALA A 630 33.24 -15.93 -29.87
N MET A 631 33.14 -14.76 -30.51
CA MET A 631 33.73 -14.51 -31.83
C MET A 631 35.27 -14.63 -31.81
N ILE A 632 35.93 -14.20 -30.72
CA ILE A 632 37.39 -14.30 -30.56
C ILE A 632 37.84 -15.76 -30.35
N LEU A 633 37.08 -16.56 -29.59
CA LEU A 633 37.46 -17.94 -29.25
C LEU A 633 37.09 -18.96 -30.34
N PHE A 634 35.91 -18.82 -30.95
CA PHE A 634 35.37 -19.81 -31.89
C PHE A 634 35.33 -19.31 -33.35
N GLY A 635 35.49 -18.01 -33.57
CA GLY A 635 35.53 -17.44 -34.91
C GLY A 635 36.87 -17.66 -35.60
N ASN A 636 36.84 -17.74 -36.92
CA ASN A 636 38.03 -17.58 -37.78
C ASN A 636 37.95 -16.25 -38.56
N PRO A 637 37.97 -15.08 -37.90
CA PRO A 637 37.92 -13.80 -38.58
C PRO A 637 39.22 -13.52 -39.35
N SER A 638 39.12 -12.72 -40.42
CA SER A 638 40.28 -12.19 -41.14
C SER A 638 41.18 -11.38 -40.20
N ARG A 639 42.47 -11.22 -40.52
CA ARG A 639 43.44 -10.52 -39.64
C ARG A 639 42.95 -9.13 -39.20
N ASN A 640 42.35 -8.36 -40.11
CA ASN A 640 41.82 -7.02 -39.80
C ASN A 640 40.59 -7.09 -38.89
N SER A 641 39.65 -8.00 -39.18
CA SER A 641 38.44 -8.20 -38.36
C SER A 641 38.78 -8.73 -36.96
N ARG A 642 39.77 -9.63 -36.86
CA ARG A 642 40.31 -10.11 -35.58
C ARG A 642 40.88 -8.94 -34.78
N ASN A 643 41.60 -8.03 -35.44
CA ASN A 643 42.20 -6.92 -34.73
C ASN A 643 41.16 -5.95 -34.16
N GLN A 644 40.13 -5.66 -34.95
CA GLN A 644 39.01 -4.82 -34.55
C GLN A 644 38.21 -5.45 -33.40
N THR A 645 37.84 -6.73 -33.54
CA THR A 645 37.09 -7.46 -32.49
C THR A 645 37.90 -7.62 -31.21
N SER A 646 39.20 -7.84 -31.30
CA SER A 646 40.10 -7.91 -30.14
C SER A 646 40.20 -6.57 -29.40
N ALA A 647 40.33 -5.45 -30.12
CA ALA A 647 40.36 -4.13 -29.51
C ALA A 647 39.05 -3.80 -28.78
N ILE A 648 37.91 -4.14 -29.41
CA ILE A 648 36.58 -3.99 -28.80
C ILE A 648 36.45 -4.89 -27.55
N GLY A 649 36.89 -6.15 -27.64
CA GLY A 649 36.86 -7.10 -26.52
C GLY A 649 37.64 -6.62 -25.30
N ILE A 650 38.85 -6.06 -25.50
CA ILE A 650 39.64 -5.47 -24.43
C ILE A 650 38.88 -4.29 -23.80
N LEU A 651 38.38 -3.35 -24.60
CA LEU A 651 37.69 -2.16 -24.10
C LEU A 651 36.44 -2.53 -23.28
N LEU A 652 35.62 -3.46 -23.77
CA LEU A 652 34.43 -3.92 -23.06
C LEU A 652 34.76 -4.63 -21.75
N SER A 653 35.77 -5.50 -21.76
CA SER A 653 36.17 -6.25 -20.56
C SER A 653 36.69 -5.33 -19.45
N TRP A 654 37.43 -4.28 -19.81
CA TRP A 654 37.86 -3.23 -18.88
C TRP A 654 36.67 -2.38 -18.40
N GLY A 655 35.76 -2.00 -19.30
CA GLY A 655 34.56 -1.24 -18.95
C GLY A 655 33.70 -1.97 -17.92
N GLU A 656 33.47 -3.26 -18.09
CA GLU A 656 32.72 -4.09 -17.15
C GLU A 656 33.43 -4.20 -15.80
N LEU A 657 34.75 -4.40 -15.79
CA LEU A 657 35.53 -4.44 -14.56
C LEU A 657 35.43 -3.12 -13.77
N VAL A 658 35.49 -1.98 -14.45
CA VAL A 658 35.32 -0.65 -13.82
C VAL A 658 33.92 -0.47 -13.25
N LEU A 659 32.87 -0.90 -13.96
CA LEU A 659 31.49 -0.83 -13.48
C LEU A 659 31.26 -1.72 -12.25
N LEU A 660 31.85 -2.92 -12.22
CA LEU A 660 31.80 -3.83 -11.07
C LEU A 660 32.55 -3.29 -9.86
N ILE A 661 33.77 -2.77 -10.06
CA ILE A 661 34.53 -2.09 -9.01
C ILE A 661 33.75 -0.88 -8.47
N GLY A 662 33.07 -0.15 -9.35
CA GLY A 662 32.21 0.97 -9.00
C GLY A 662 31.03 0.59 -8.09
N ARG A 663 30.59 -0.67 -8.07
CA ARG A 663 29.55 -1.12 -7.13
C ARG A 663 30.06 -1.26 -5.69
N HIS A 664 31.37 -1.21 -5.46
CA HIS A 664 31.93 -1.29 -4.11
C HIS A 664 31.52 -0.05 -3.28
N PRO A 665 31.08 -0.22 -2.01
CA PRO A 665 30.59 0.84 -1.13
C PRO A 665 31.48 2.08 -0.92
N SER A 666 32.78 1.98 -1.18
CA SER A 666 33.74 3.10 -1.07
C SER A 666 34.02 3.80 -2.40
N LEU A 667 33.77 3.14 -3.54
CA LEU A 667 33.94 3.71 -4.88
C LEU A 667 32.61 4.09 -5.53
N SER A 668 31.48 3.71 -4.92
CA SER A 668 30.13 3.95 -5.45
C SER A 668 29.83 5.43 -5.68
N THR A 669 30.31 6.31 -4.81
CA THR A 669 30.13 7.76 -4.96
C THR A 669 30.87 8.30 -6.18
N ASN A 670 32.12 7.86 -6.39
CA ASN A 670 32.94 8.29 -7.52
C ASN A 670 32.37 7.81 -8.86
N ILE A 671 31.90 6.57 -8.94
CA ILE A 671 31.28 6.08 -10.19
C ILE A 671 29.91 6.74 -10.44
N GLU A 672 29.15 7.06 -9.40
CA GLU A 672 27.85 7.74 -9.54
C GLU A 672 28.03 9.20 -9.98
N MET A 673 29.07 9.88 -9.48
CA MET A 673 29.52 11.17 -10.01
C MET A 673 29.88 11.05 -11.50
N PHE A 674 30.72 10.07 -11.88
CA PHE A 674 31.12 9.87 -13.27
C PHE A 674 29.91 9.60 -14.19
N LYS A 675 28.98 8.73 -13.80
CA LYS A 675 27.76 8.42 -14.58
C LYS A 675 26.88 9.65 -14.76
N THR A 676 26.66 10.42 -13.70
CA THR A 676 25.80 11.61 -13.74
C THR A 676 26.42 12.71 -14.61
N VAL A 677 27.70 13.01 -14.40
CA VAL A 677 28.45 13.98 -15.20
C VAL A 677 28.49 13.56 -16.67
N SER A 678 28.75 12.29 -16.97
CA SER A 678 28.78 11.79 -18.36
C SER A 678 27.43 11.92 -19.04
N ASN A 679 26.34 11.59 -18.33
CA ASN A 679 24.99 11.70 -18.87
C ASN A 679 24.59 13.16 -19.10
N ASN A 680 24.88 14.05 -18.15
CA ASN A 680 24.61 15.48 -18.31
C ASN A 680 25.44 16.07 -19.44
N PHE A 681 26.74 15.76 -19.50
CA PHE A 681 27.62 16.13 -20.60
C PHE A 681 27.05 15.69 -21.96
N LEU A 682 26.63 14.42 -22.09
CA LEU A 682 26.02 13.91 -23.32
C LEU A 682 24.71 14.62 -23.69
N LYS A 683 23.84 14.92 -22.71
CA LYS A 683 22.60 15.67 -22.96
C LYS A 683 22.88 17.08 -23.47
N PHE A 684 23.81 17.79 -22.84
CA PHE A 684 24.19 19.13 -23.31
C PHE A 684 24.86 19.06 -24.68
N LEU A 685 25.82 18.14 -24.87
CA LEU A 685 26.48 17.91 -26.15
C LEU A 685 25.46 17.60 -27.26
N ALA A 686 24.40 16.85 -26.98
CA ALA A 686 23.34 16.54 -27.94
C ALA A 686 22.64 17.81 -28.46
N TRP A 687 22.32 18.77 -27.58
CA TRP A 687 21.73 20.06 -28.01
C TRP A 687 22.70 20.90 -28.84
N TYR A 688 23.98 20.91 -28.46
CA TYR A 688 25.02 21.64 -29.18
C TYR A 688 25.57 20.91 -30.41
N SER A 689 25.21 19.64 -30.61
CA SER A 689 25.61 18.85 -31.78
C SER A 689 25.13 19.47 -33.10
N ILE A 690 24.03 20.22 -33.08
CA ILE A 690 23.52 20.96 -34.24
C ILE A 690 24.55 22.01 -34.69
N LEU A 691 25.16 22.72 -33.74
CA LEU A 691 26.18 23.72 -34.02
C LEU A 691 27.46 23.05 -34.55
N ILE A 692 27.88 21.94 -33.93
CA ILE A 692 29.03 21.13 -34.37
C ILE A 692 28.81 20.63 -35.80
N LEU A 693 27.61 20.11 -36.10
CA LEU A 693 27.25 19.61 -37.42
C LEU A 693 27.22 20.74 -38.46
N ALA A 694 26.72 21.92 -38.10
CA ALA A 694 26.72 23.09 -38.98
C ALA A 694 28.15 23.52 -39.35
N PHE A 695 29.06 23.58 -38.37
CA PHE A 695 30.48 23.86 -38.65
C PHE A 695 31.15 22.74 -39.44
N ALA A 696 30.87 21.48 -39.12
CA ALA A 696 31.42 20.33 -39.86
C ALA A 696 31.01 20.33 -41.34
N LEU A 697 29.74 20.58 -41.63
CA LEU A 697 29.23 20.69 -43.01
C LEU A 697 29.77 21.95 -43.72
N SER A 698 29.98 23.03 -42.98
CA SER A 698 30.60 24.25 -43.52
C SER A 698 32.07 24.02 -43.88
N PHE A 699 32.84 23.32 -43.04
CA PHE A 699 34.21 22.92 -43.33
C PHE A 699 34.29 21.93 -44.49
N TYR A 700 33.40 20.94 -44.54
CA TYR A 700 33.25 20.05 -45.69
C TYR A 700 33.05 20.85 -46.99
N SER A 701 32.06 21.75 -47.02
CA SER A 701 31.77 22.53 -48.22
C SER A 701 32.92 23.44 -48.65
N LEU A 702 33.73 23.91 -47.70
CA LEU A 702 34.81 24.87 -47.96
C LEU A 702 36.13 24.20 -48.36
N PHE A 703 36.39 23.00 -47.85
CA PHE A 703 37.67 22.31 -47.96
C PHE A 703 37.63 21.01 -48.78
N LYS A 704 36.45 20.54 -49.23
CA LYS A 704 36.33 19.33 -50.07
C LYS A 704 37.17 19.37 -51.35
N ASP A 705 37.35 20.55 -51.95
CA ASP A 705 38.02 20.74 -53.24
C ASP A 705 39.49 21.20 -53.06
N ALA A 706 40.00 21.21 -51.82
CA ALA A 706 41.30 21.79 -51.47
C ALA A 706 42.54 20.95 -51.90
N GLY A 707 42.33 19.77 -52.49
CA GLY A 707 43.32 19.14 -53.38
C GLY A 707 44.55 18.49 -52.76
N THR A 708 44.61 18.24 -51.45
CA THR A 708 45.63 17.36 -50.86
C THR A 708 45.06 15.97 -50.56
N GLU A 709 45.77 14.91 -50.94
CA GLU A 709 45.38 13.50 -50.66
C GLU A 709 45.22 13.23 -49.15
N ASP A 710 45.80 14.09 -48.29
CA ASP A 710 45.70 14.06 -46.83
C ASP A 710 44.62 15.01 -46.24
N SER A 711 43.69 15.50 -47.05
CA SER A 711 42.69 16.47 -46.57
C SER A 711 41.62 15.81 -45.68
N ASN A 712 41.62 16.18 -44.40
CA ASN A 712 40.71 15.66 -43.36
C ASN A 712 39.22 16.04 -43.56
N PHE A 713 38.84 16.63 -44.70
CA PHE A 713 37.50 17.16 -44.99
C PHE A 713 36.91 16.67 -46.34
N LEU A 714 37.45 15.57 -46.89
CA LEU A 714 37.00 14.98 -48.17
C LEU A 714 35.55 14.47 -48.14
N ASP A 715 35.16 13.85 -47.03
CA ASP A 715 33.83 13.27 -46.84
C ASP A 715 33.07 13.97 -45.70
N PRO A 716 31.73 14.03 -45.75
CA PRO A 716 30.93 14.56 -44.65
C PRO A 716 31.21 13.84 -43.32
N GLY A 717 31.42 12.52 -43.36
CA GLY A 717 31.76 11.73 -42.17
C GLY A 717 33.12 12.06 -41.57
N MET A 718 34.15 12.19 -42.41
CA MET A 718 35.50 12.57 -41.98
C MET A 718 35.53 14.01 -41.46
N SER A 719 34.78 14.91 -42.10
CA SER A 719 34.63 16.30 -41.68
C SER A 719 33.98 16.40 -40.30
N ILE A 720 32.93 15.62 -40.04
CA ILE A 720 32.31 15.52 -38.70
C ILE A 720 33.33 14.98 -37.69
N PHE A 721 34.03 13.89 -38.01
CA PHE A 721 35.03 13.29 -37.12
C PHE A 721 36.15 14.29 -36.78
N LYS A 722 36.74 14.95 -37.78
CA LYS A 722 37.77 15.98 -37.58
C LYS A 722 37.22 17.17 -36.78
N THR A 723 35.99 17.59 -37.00
CA THR A 723 35.35 18.67 -36.23
C THR A 723 35.12 18.29 -34.76
N VAL A 724 34.78 17.03 -34.49
CA VAL A 724 34.67 16.50 -33.12
C VAL A 724 36.05 16.40 -32.45
N VAL A 725 37.10 15.99 -33.17
CA VAL A 725 38.48 16.03 -32.65
C VAL A 725 38.91 17.47 -32.35
N MET A 726 38.53 18.44 -33.19
CA MET A 726 38.82 19.85 -32.92
C MET A 726 38.04 20.40 -31.70
N LEU A 727 36.91 19.78 -31.30
CA LEU A 727 36.16 20.15 -30.09
C LEU A 727 36.95 19.85 -28.81
N THR A 728 37.81 18.82 -28.79
CA THR A 728 38.61 18.47 -27.60
C THR A 728 39.79 19.42 -27.37
N GLY A 729 39.96 20.44 -28.24
CA GLY A 729 41.02 21.43 -28.16
C GLY A 729 42.29 21.07 -28.93
N GLU A 730 42.29 19.92 -29.63
CA GLU A 730 43.40 19.52 -30.50
C GLU A 730 43.29 20.23 -31.86
N PHE A 731 43.82 21.46 -31.92
CA PHE A 731 43.86 22.24 -33.15
C PHE A 731 45.11 21.93 -33.97
N ASP A 732 45.02 20.97 -34.87
CA ASP A 732 46.05 20.78 -35.90
C ASP A 732 45.84 21.76 -37.06
N SER A 733 46.22 23.02 -36.85
CA SER A 733 46.09 24.10 -37.83
C SER A 733 46.91 23.86 -39.11
N GLY A 734 47.95 23.03 -39.05
CA GLY A 734 48.74 22.61 -40.21
C GLY A 734 47.97 21.70 -41.16
N SER A 735 46.95 21.00 -40.66
CA SER A 735 46.12 20.08 -41.44
C SER A 735 44.89 20.71 -42.11
N ILE A 736 44.68 22.02 -41.93
CA ILE A 736 43.54 22.75 -42.50
C ILE A 736 44.02 23.58 -43.70
N PRO A 737 43.48 23.34 -44.92
CA PRO A 737 43.93 24.02 -46.12
C PRO A 737 43.33 25.43 -46.25
N PHE A 738 43.82 26.36 -45.42
CA PHE A 738 43.40 27.77 -45.42
C PHE A 738 43.68 28.50 -46.75
N GLY A 739 44.57 27.94 -47.58
CA GLY A 739 44.96 28.52 -48.88
C GLY A 739 43.87 28.49 -49.95
N SER A 740 42.89 27.58 -49.86
CA SER A 740 41.84 27.44 -50.88
C SER A 740 40.84 28.59 -50.87
N ASN A 741 40.54 29.14 -49.70
CA ASN A 741 39.57 30.23 -49.50
C ASN A 741 40.00 31.14 -48.34
N PRO A 742 41.04 31.99 -48.51
CA PRO A 742 41.76 32.63 -47.40
C PRO A 742 40.91 33.61 -46.58
N GLY A 743 39.85 34.21 -47.11
CA GLY A 743 38.97 35.09 -46.32
C GLY A 743 38.00 34.31 -45.43
N THR A 744 37.13 33.53 -46.06
CA THR A 744 36.01 32.84 -45.40
C THR A 744 36.48 31.72 -44.48
N SER A 745 37.57 31.01 -44.81
CA SER A 745 38.11 29.93 -43.98
C SER A 745 38.66 30.42 -42.64
N HIS A 746 39.40 31.53 -42.63
CA HIS A 746 39.93 32.11 -41.40
C HIS A 746 38.81 32.66 -40.52
N ILE A 747 37.83 33.36 -41.10
CA ILE A 747 36.68 33.88 -40.33
C ILE A 747 35.88 32.74 -39.71
N LEU A 748 35.54 31.71 -40.49
CA LEU A 748 34.78 30.56 -40.01
C LEU A 748 35.54 29.79 -38.93
N PHE A 749 36.86 29.63 -39.08
CA PHE A 749 37.72 28.96 -38.10
C PHE A 749 37.84 29.75 -36.79
N VAL A 750 38.02 31.07 -36.85
CA VAL A 750 38.05 31.93 -35.65
C VAL A 750 36.71 31.88 -34.92
N LEU A 751 35.59 31.92 -35.66
CA LEU A 751 34.25 31.79 -35.09
C LEU A 751 34.05 30.43 -34.42
N PHE A 752 34.55 29.35 -35.04
CA PHE A 752 34.52 28.01 -34.48
C PHE A 752 35.33 27.93 -33.18
N VAL A 753 36.58 28.42 -33.17
CA VAL A 753 37.44 28.43 -31.96
C VAL A 753 36.75 29.19 -30.83
N PHE A 754 36.18 30.36 -31.12
CA PHE A 754 35.48 31.15 -30.11
C PHE A 754 34.23 30.43 -29.56
N LEU A 755 33.31 30.02 -30.44
CA LEU A 755 32.02 29.47 -30.01
C LEU A 755 32.14 28.05 -29.44
N ILE A 756 32.91 27.18 -30.08
CA ILE A 756 32.98 25.76 -29.73
C ILE A 756 34.04 25.50 -28.67
N ALA A 757 35.27 25.97 -28.89
CA ALA A 757 36.35 25.62 -27.99
C ALA A 757 36.51 26.54 -26.79
N ILE A 758 36.24 27.84 -26.93
CA ILE A 758 36.33 28.78 -25.80
C ILE A 758 35.02 28.82 -25.03
N VAL A 759 33.88 29.01 -25.70
CA VAL A 759 32.59 29.17 -25.01
C VAL A 759 32.00 27.81 -24.63
N LEU A 760 31.72 26.94 -25.59
CA LEU A 760 31.01 25.69 -25.33
C LEU A 760 31.81 24.71 -24.46
N PHE A 761 33.09 24.47 -24.76
CA PHE A 761 33.91 23.53 -23.96
C PHE A 761 34.08 23.99 -22.51
N ASN A 762 34.31 25.29 -22.26
CA ASN A 762 34.39 25.82 -20.90
C ASN A 762 33.04 25.81 -20.18
N LEU A 763 31.93 26.03 -20.90
CA LEU A 763 30.58 25.88 -20.34
C LEU A 763 30.33 24.43 -19.90
N LEU A 764 30.66 23.45 -20.74
CA LEU A 764 30.50 22.03 -20.44
C LEU A 764 31.35 21.61 -19.22
N ASN A 765 32.59 22.08 -19.14
CA ASN A 765 33.45 21.85 -17.98
C ASN A 765 32.90 22.54 -16.72
N GLY A 766 32.39 23.76 -16.84
CA GLY A 766 31.78 24.49 -15.72
C GLY A 766 30.54 23.78 -15.16
N LEU A 767 29.67 23.27 -16.04
CA LEU A 767 28.50 22.47 -15.66
C LEU A 767 28.92 21.15 -14.99
N ALA A 768 29.90 20.45 -15.56
CA ALA A 768 30.43 19.22 -14.96
C ALA A 768 30.98 19.47 -13.55
N VAL A 769 31.73 20.55 -13.34
CA VAL A 769 32.25 20.91 -12.01
C VAL A 769 31.11 21.22 -11.03
N SER A 770 30.10 21.99 -11.45
CA SER A 770 28.93 22.28 -10.62
C SER A 770 28.21 20.99 -10.20
N ASP A 771 27.95 20.09 -11.14
CA ASP A 771 27.32 18.79 -10.88
C ASP A 771 28.14 17.95 -9.90
N THR A 772 29.47 17.92 -10.03
CA THR A 772 30.33 17.18 -9.09
C THR A 772 30.31 17.76 -7.68
N GLN A 773 30.18 19.08 -7.53
CA GLN A 773 30.13 19.73 -6.23
C GLN A 773 28.82 19.40 -5.49
N GLU A 774 27.70 19.44 -6.20
CA GLU A 774 26.38 19.08 -5.65
C GLU A 774 26.35 17.61 -5.20
N ILE A 775 26.80 16.68 -6.05
CA ILE A 775 26.84 15.26 -5.70
C ILE A 775 27.83 14.99 -4.55
N ARG A 776 28.94 15.74 -4.49
CA ARG A 776 29.92 15.59 -3.41
C ARG A 776 29.38 16.09 -2.06
N ALA A 777 28.56 17.13 -2.05
CA ALA A 777 27.87 17.59 -0.84
C ALA A 777 26.96 16.47 -0.28
N ASP A 778 26.35 15.68 -1.17
CA ASP A 778 25.49 14.54 -0.84
C ASP A 778 26.20 13.18 -0.88
N ALA A 779 27.55 13.13 -0.92
CA ALA A 779 28.29 11.91 -1.21
C ALA A 779 28.01 10.77 -0.22
N GLU A 780 27.88 11.10 1.07
CA GLU A 780 27.56 10.12 2.10
C GLU A 780 26.19 9.48 1.84
N LEU A 781 25.18 10.30 1.57
CA LEU A 781 23.82 9.87 1.25
C LEU A 781 23.76 9.01 -0.02
N VAL A 782 24.44 9.48 -1.07
CA VAL A 782 24.59 8.78 -2.35
C VAL A 782 25.25 7.41 -2.15
N GLY A 783 26.27 7.35 -1.30
CA GLY A 783 26.92 6.11 -0.88
C GLY A 783 25.94 5.11 -0.24
N HIS A 784 25.13 5.55 0.73
CA HIS A 784 24.12 4.70 1.38
C HIS A 784 23.03 4.24 0.40
N VAL A 785 22.53 5.13 -0.45
CA VAL A 785 21.53 4.81 -1.49
C VAL A 785 22.06 3.73 -2.45
N SER A 786 23.30 3.88 -2.91
CA SER A 786 23.93 2.90 -3.79
C SER A 786 24.13 1.55 -3.11
N ARG A 787 24.48 1.53 -1.81
CA ARG A 787 24.54 0.28 -0.99
C ARG A 787 23.18 -0.41 -0.90
N VAL A 788 22.11 0.34 -0.60
CA VAL A 788 20.74 -0.18 -0.52
C VAL A 788 20.29 -0.77 -1.85
N LYS A 789 20.51 -0.07 -2.96
CA LYS A 789 20.18 -0.56 -4.32
C LYS A 789 20.91 -1.86 -4.63
N LEU A 790 22.21 -1.96 -4.30
CA LEU A 790 22.99 -3.17 -4.52
C LEU A 790 22.50 -4.35 -3.68
N ILE A 791 22.23 -4.13 -2.39
CA ILE A 791 21.73 -5.17 -1.50
C ILE A 791 20.36 -5.64 -1.95
N SER A 792 19.44 -4.72 -2.28
CA SER A 792 18.09 -5.05 -2.74
C SER A 792 18.11 -5.77 -4.10
N TYR A 793 19.06 -5.41 -4.98
CA TYR A 793 19.29 -6.15 -6.23
C TYR A 793 19.67 -7.60 -5.93
N ILE A 794 20.68 -7.83 -5.09
CA ILE A 794 21.14 -9.18 -4.74
C ILE A 794 20.04 -9.97 -4.00
N GLU A 795 19.29 -9.32 -3.10
CA GLU A 795 18.16 -9.93 -2.39
C GLU A 795 17.06 -10.34 -3.37
N THR A 796 16.69 -9.50 -4.34
CA THR A 796 15.71 -9.86 -5.36
C THR A 796 16.18 -11.05 -6.21
N MET A 797 17.47 -11.08 -6.58
CA MET A 797 18.05 -12.20 -7.32
C MET A 797 18.05 -13.50 -6.50
N ALA A 798 18.32 -13.41 -5.20
CA ALA A 798 18.35 -14.55 -4.30
C ALA A 798 16.95 -15.12 -4.00
N LEU A 799 15.96 -14.25 -3.84
CA LEU A 799 14.58 -14.62 -3.51
C LEU A 799 13.76 -15.07 -4.72
N GLY A 800 14.16 -14.66 -5.93
CA GLY A 800 13.33 -14.76 -7.12
C GLY A 800 12.20 -13.74 -7.07
N ASN A 801 11.87 -13.12 -8.20
CA ASN A 801 10.95 -11.99 -8.21
C ASN A 801 9.55 -12.42 -7.69
N PRO A 802 9.03 -11.88 -6.57
CA PRO A 802 7.71 -12.23 -6.06
C PRO A 802 6.59 -11.43 -6.75
N VAL A 803 6.94 -10.48 -7.63
CA VAL A 803 5.96 -9.63 -8.30
C VAL A 803 5.20 -10.46 -9.35
N PRO A 804 3.86 -10.54 -9.27
CA PRO A 804 3.09 -11.24 -10.28
C PRO A 804 3.29 -10.55 -11.62
N ILE A 805 3.91 -11.28 -12.55
CA ILE A 805 4.18 -10.88 -13.95
C ILE A 805 2.89 -10.52 -14.71
N ARG A 806 1.70 -10.67 -14.10
CA ARG A 806 0.38 -10.39 -14.69
C ARG A 806 0.24 -9.01 -15.33
N GLY A 807 0.78 -7.94 -14.72
CA GLY A 807 0.64 -6.58 -15.26
C GLY A 807 1.45 -6.36 -16.55
N PHE A 808 2.71 -6.79 -16.57
CA PHE A 808 3.59 -6.67 -17.74
C PHE A 808 3.23 -7.70 -18.82
N ALA A 809 2.81 -8.91 -18.43
CA ALA A 809 2.28 -9.91 -19.36
C ALA A 809 0.98 -9.44 -20.04
N ALA A 810 0.10 -8.71 -19.34
CA ALA A 810 -1.08 -8.11 -19.97
C ALA A 810 -0.72 -7.04 -21.02
N GLN A 811 0.29 -6.20 -20.73
CA GLN A 811 0.80 -5.20 -21.68
C GLN A 811 1.56 -5.82 -22.87
N LEU A 812 2.35 -6.87 -22.66
CA LEU A 812 3.00 -7.60 -23.75
C LEU A 812 2.02 -8.44 -24.58
N LYS A 813 1.01 -9.02 -23.96
CA LYS A 813 -0.07 -9.75 -24.64
C LYS A 813 -0.95 -8.80 -25.47
N SER A 814 -1.04 -7.52 -25.09
CA SER A 814 -1.64 -6.49 -25.95
C SER A 814 -0.76 -6.06 -27.14
N MET A 815 0.56 -6.30 -27.09
CA MET A 815 1.49 -5.96 -28.17
C MET A 815 1.87 -7.14 -29.07
N CYS A 816 1.74 -8.39 -28.62
CA CYS A 816 2.09 -9.57 -29.41
C CYS A 816 1.25 -10.80 -29.02
N CYS A 817 0.37 -11.26 -29.92
CA CYS A 817 -0.55 -12.37 -29.69
C CYS A 817 0.12 -13.76 -29.62
N CYS A 818 1.43 -13.86 -29.89
CA CYS A 818 2.15 -15.12 -30.07
C CYS A 818 2.96 -15.56 -28.84
N VAL A 819 2.91 -14.83 -27.71
CA VAL A 819 3.67 -15.22 -26.51
C VAL A 819 2.89 -16.32 -25.76
N PRO A 820 3.41 -17.56 -25.69
CA PRO A 820 2.72 -18.65 -25.00
C PRO A 820 2.63 -18.38 -23.49
N ASP A 821 1.51 -18.71 -22.85
CA ASP A 821 1.32 -18.55 -21.40
C ASP A 821 2.37 -19.34 -20.57
N SER A 822 3.03 -20.33 -21.18
CA SER A 822 4.12 -21.11 -20.56
C SER A 822 5.43 -20.34 -20.37
N PHE A 823 5.66 -19.25 -21.11
CA PHE A 823 6.90 -18.46 -20.99
C PHE A 823 6.96 -17.67 -19.66
N PHE A 824 5.79 -17.32 -19.11
CA PHE A 824 5.66 -16.60 -17.84
C PHE A 824 5.31 -17.51 -16.65
N ALA A 825 5.03 -18.79 -16.90
CA ALA A 825 4.73 -19.80 -15.89
C ALA A 825 5.99 -20.53 -15.37
N CYS A 826 7.17 -19.88 -15.41
CA CYS A 826 8.36 -20.46 -14.81
C CYS A 826 8.38 -20.19 -13.31
N ASN A 827 7.68 -21.04 -12.56
CA ASN A 827 7.75 -21.13 -11.10
C ASN A 827 9.12 -21.76 -10.74
N SER A 828 10.21 -21.03 -10.99
CA SER A 828 11.58 -21.55 -10.99
C SER A 828 12.10 -21.79 -9.57
N ASN A 829 12.44 -23.05 -9.28
CA ASN A 829 13.35 -23.54 -8.24
C ASN A 829 13.27 -22.88 -6.85
N ARG A 830 12.13 -23.08 -6.17
CA ARG A 830 11.94 -22.79 -4.73
C ARG A 830 13.04 -23.37 -3.83
N HIS A 831 13.73 -24.42 -4.24
CA HIS A 831 14.82 -25.02 -3.47
C HIS A 831 16.12 -24.20 -3.47
N LEU A 832 16.57 -23.70 -4.63
CA LEU A 832 17.78 -22.86 -4.70
C LEU A 832 17.51 -21.50 -4.05
N ALA A 833 16.36 -20.89 -4.33
CA ALA A 833 15.95 -19.64 -3.69
C ALA A 833 15.91 -19.75 -2.15
N ARG A 834 15.46 -20.89 -1.59
CA ARG A 834 15.49 -21.14 -0.14
C ARG A 834 16.91 -21.25 0.45
N ILE A 835 17.86 -21.84 -0.28
CA ILE A 835 19.25 -21.95 0.18
C ILE A 835 19.93 -20.58 0.21
N PHE A 836 19.69 -19.77 -0.84
CA PHE A 836 20.20 -18.41 -0.91
C PHE A 836 19.49 -17.48 0.09
N SER A 837 18.16 -17.56 0.23
CA SER A 837 17.37 -16.73 1.16
C SER A 837 17.83 -16.90 2.61
N ARG A 838 18.12 -18.14 3.03
CA ARG A 838 18.63 -18.44 4.39
C ARG A 838 20.00 -17.81 4.68
N ARG A 839 20.77 -17.48 3.65
CA ARG A 839 22.09 -16.82 3.80
C ARG A 839 22.04 -15.31 3.64
N THR A 840 20.99 -14.76 3.02
CA THR A 840 20.84 -13.31 2.77
C THR A 840 19.92 -12.61 3.75
N ASN A 841 18.87 -13.27 4.25
CA ASN A 841 17.89 -12.67 5.14
C ASN A 841 18.42 -12.60 6.57
N LEU A 842 18.16 -11.48 7.24
CA LEU A 842 18.54 -11.29 8.64
C LEU A 842 17.45 -11.84 9.58
N PHE A 843 16.19 -11.74 9.20
CA PHE A 843 15.03 -12.18 9.96
C PHE A 843 14.36 -13.41 9.33
N PRO A 844 13.85 -14.37 10.12
CA PRO A 844 14.03 -14.55 11.57
C PRO A 844 15.32 -15.31 11.93
N ASP A 845 16.11 -15.73 10.93
CA ASP A 845 17.14 -16.76 11.09
C ASP A 845 18.43 -16.26 11.79
N SER A 846 18.77 -14.96 11.67
CA SER A 846 20.01 -14.39 12.23
C SER A 846 19.78 -13.53 13.48
N ILE A 847 18.62 -12.87 13.61
CA ILE A 847 18.28 -11.99 14.74
C ILE A 847 16.85 -12.28 15.21
N PRO A 848 16.64 -13.22 16.15
CA PRO A 848 15.30 -13.63 16.57
C PRO A 848 14.60 -12.60 17.47
N ASP A 849 15.38 -11.82 18.24
CA ASP A 849 14.86 -10.82 19.18
C ASP A 849 14.67 -9.43 18.52
N TYR A 850 14.97 -9.31 17.22
CA TYR A 850 14.92 -8.06 16.44
C TYR A 850 15.75 -6.90 17.01
N GLU A 851 16.67 -7.19 17.93
CA GLU A 851 17.57 -6.25 18.58
C GLU A 851 19.02 -6.67 18.36
N ILE A 852 19.93 -5.69 18.31
CA ILE A 852 21.37 -5.91 18.19
C ILE A 852 22.10 -5.09 19.23
N HIS A 853 23.05 -5.73 19.90
CA HIS A 853 23.87 -5.15 20.94
C HIS A 853 25.28 -4.89 20.41
N VAL A 854 25.73 -3.64 20.49
CA VAL A 854 27.07 -3.22 20.07
C VAL A 854 27.86 -2.78 21.30
N LEU A 855 29.05 -3.33 21.47
CA LEU A 855 29.99 -3.05 22.56
C LEU A 855 31.05 -2.05 22.08
N PRO A 856 30.83 -0.73 22.21
CA PRO A 856 31.77 0.29 21.72
C PRO A 856 33.15 0.22 22.37
N ASN A 857 33.25 -0.16 23.65
CA ASN A 857 34.52 -0.22 24.38
C ASN A 857 35.34 -1.49 24.09
N GLN A 858 34.77 -2.43 23.34
CA GLN A 858 35.43 -3.65 22.86
C GLN A 858 35.58 -3.64 21.34
N GLU A 859 36.22 -2.59 20.80
CA GLU A 859 36.43 -2.42 19.34
C GLU A 859 35.12 -2.43 18.51
N ASN A 860 34.02 -1.92 19.07
CA ASN A 860 32.69 -1.94 18.46
C ASN A 860 32.20 -3.35 18.09
N LYS A 861 32.59 -4.36 18.88
CA LYS A 861 32.14 -5.74 18.68
C LYS A 861 30.63 -5.84 18.81
N VAL A 862 30.02 -6.60 17.92
CA VAL A 862 28.58 -6.87 17.98
C VAL A 862 28.36 -8.19 18.69
N ASP A 863 27.60 -8.14 19.78
CA ASP A 863 27.20 -9.34 20.51
C ASP A 863 25.90 -9.88 19.92
N LEU A 864 26.01 -11.06 19.29
CA LEU A 864 24.88 -11.82 18.77
C LEU A 864 24.48 -12.95 19.74
N ALA A 865 25.14 -13.04 20.91
CA ALA A 865 25.21 -14.26 21.70
C ALA A 865 24.97 -14.02 23.21
N GLN A 866 23.88 -13.36 23.60
CA GLN A 866 23.29 -13.37 24.97
C GLN A 866 22.08 -12.40 24.97
N THR A 867 20.83 -12.70 25.38
CA THR A 867 20.24 -13.71 26.28
C THR A 867 18.70 -13.72 26.13
N GLY A 868 18.06 -14.90 26.07
CA GLY A 868 16.61 -14.93 26.32
C GLY A 868 15.90 -16.28 26.47
N HIS A 869 16.24 -17.36 25.76
CA HIS A 869 15.67 -18.70 26.07
C HIS A 869 16.57 -19.85 25.59
N ARG A 870 17.56 -20.21 26.41
CA ARG A 870 18.32 -21.47 26.25
C ARG A 870 17.55 -22.73 26.67
N ARG A 871 16.30 -22.63 27.13
CA ARG A 871 15.53 -23.78 27.69
C ARG A 871 14.70 -24.59 26.68
N LYS A 872 14.70 -24.25 25.39
CA LYS A 872 14.04 -25.08 24.35
C LYS A 872 14.93 -25.41 23.14
N ARG A 873 16.26 -25.29 23.31
CA ARG A 873 17.23 -25.58 22.24
C ARG A 873 17.79 -27.01 22.29
N GLN A 874 17.36 -27.85 23.23
CA GLN A 874 17.87 -29.22 23.37
C GLN A 874 17.15 -30.28 22.51
N ASP A 875 16.05 -29.95 21.81
CA ASP A 875 15.30 -30.92 21.01
C ASP A 875 15.44 -30.74 19.48
N LEU A 876 16.35 -29.88 19.00
CA LEU A 876 16.50 -29.55 17.56
C LEU A 876 17.97 -29.49 17.11
N ASP A 877 18.82 -30.39 17.62
CA ASP A 877 20.25 -30.51 17.28
C ASP A 877 20.52 -31.18 15.91
N SER A 878 19.84 -30.75 14.84
CA SER A 878 20.14 -31.27 13.49
C SER A 878 20.06 -30.26 12.34
N TYR A 879 20.14 -28.95 12.59
CA TYR A 879 20.18 -27.96 11.51
C TYR A 879 21.49 -27.14 11.52
N GLU A 880 22.24 -27.32 10.44
CA GLU A 880 23.53 -26.71 10.15
C GLU A 880 23.55 -25.19 10.36
N SER A 881 24.69 -24.74 10.91
CA SER A 881 25.05 -23.36 11.22
C SER A 881 24.77 -22.37 10.09
N SER A 882 23.99 -21.32 10.36
CA SER A 882 23.97 -20.11 9.55
C SER A 882 25.39 -19.50 9.48
N CYS A 883 25.73 -18.88 8.34
CA CYS A 883 27.06 -18.31 8.07
C CYS A 883 27.55 -17.30 9.13
N PHE A 884 26.61 -16.72 9.89
CA PHE A 884 26.86 -15.84 11.03
C PHE A 884 27.47 -16.56 12.25
N ALA A 885 27.08 -17.81 12.54
CA ALA A 885 27.58 -18.55 13.72
C ALA A 885 29.09 -18.86 13.63
N THR A 886 29.63 -18.94 12.40
CA THR A 886 31.05 -19.15 12.12
C THR A 886 31.89 -17.86 12.10
N CYS A 887 31.28 -16.67 12.14
CA CYS A 887 32.00 -15.39 12.12
C CYS A 887 31.99 -14.75 13.52
N GLN A 888 32.82 -15.26 14.44
CA GLN A 888 32.84 -14.83 15.84
C GLN A 888 33.32 -13.37 16.10
N ASN A 889 33.72 -12.60 15.08
CA ASN A 889 34.24 -11.23 15.21
C ASN A 889 33.60 -10.28 14.18
N PHE A 890 32.33 -9.91 14.36
CA PHE A 890 31.72 -8.80 13.62
C PHE A 890 31.95 -7.48 14.38
N MET A 891 32.43 -6.45 13.68
CA MET A 891 32.68 -5.11 14.21
C MET A 891 31.80 -4.11 13.47
N MET A 892 31.07 -3.29 14.23
CA MET A 892 30.27 -2.21 13.67
C MET A 892 31.16 -1.05 13.21
N GLU A 893 30.78 -0.36 12.13
CA GLU A 893 31.53 0.79 11.62
C GLU A 893 31.56 1.92 12.67
N GLY A 894 32.74 2.49 12.94
CA GLY A 894 32.92 3.48 14.00
C GLY A 894 32.12 4.78 13.80
N SER A 895 31.83 5.15 12.55
CA SER A 895 30.95 6.27 12.17
C SER A 895 29.53 6.08 12.71
N ILE A 896 28.98 4.87 12.57
CA ILE A 896 27.63 4.49 13.04
C ILE A 896 27.56 4.57 14.56
N VAL A 897 28.58 4.04 15.25
CA VAL A 897 28.66 4.06 16.72
C VAL A 897 28.77 5.50 17.24
N LYS A 898 29.53 6.35 16.54
CA LYS A 898 29.64 7.78 16.87
C LYS A 898 28.29 8.49 16.71
N ALA A 899 27.61 8.30 15.59
CA ALA A 899 26.29 8.87 15.35
C ALA A 899 25.25 8.39 16.38
N ALA A 900 25.27 7.11 16.76
CA ALA A 900 24.41 6.58 17.80
C ALA A 900 24.70 7.21 19.18
N LYS A 901 25.98 7.41 19.54
CA LYS A 901 26.36 8.12 20.78
C LYS A 901 25.88 9.58 20.79
N GLU A 902 25.90 10.25 19.63
CA GLU A 902 25.39 11.63 19.51
C GLU A 902 23.88 11.71 19.77
N ILE A 903 23.10 10.75 19.24
CA ILE A 903 21.67 10.64 19.52
C ILE A 903 21.41 10.38 21.01
N LEU A 904 22.15 9.43 21.61
CA LEU A 904 22.01 9.09 23.03
C LEU A 904 22.34 10.28 23.94
N ASN A 905 23.38 11.06 23.61
CA ASN A 905 23.71 12.27 24.36
C ASN A 905 22.58 13.30 24.27
N LYS A 906 22.01 13.51 23.09
CA LYS A 906 20.88 14.43 22.88
C LYS A 906 19.64 13.98 23.66
N GLN A 907 19.35 12.68 23.67
CA GLN A 907 18.25 12.12 24.47
C GLN A 907 18.45 12.31 25.97
N ASN A 908 19.67 12.12 26.46
CA ASN A 908 19.99 12.37 27.87
C ASN A 908 19.83 13.86 28.23
N GLU A 909 20.32 14.77 27.38
CA GLU A 909 20.14 16.23 27.57
C GLU A 909 18.64 16.62 27.59
N ASP A 910 17.84 16.05 26.68
CA ASP A 910 16.40 16.29 26.65
C ASP A 910 15.70 15.72 27.90
N THR A 911 16.13 14.54 28.37
CA THR A 911 15.60 13.90 29.59
C THR A 911 15.92 14.73 30.82
N ASP A 912 17.17 15.16 31.00
CA ASP A 912 17.62 16.02 32.10
C ASP A 912 16.84 17.34 32.12
N LYS A 913 16.61 17.94 30.95
CA LYS A 913 15.82 19.17 30.81
C LYS A 913 14.36 18.95 31.19
N MET A 914 13.77 17.82 30.82
CA MET A 914 12.40 17.45 31.18
C MET A 914 12.26 17.20 32.69
N GLU A 915 13.22 16.52 33.32
CA GLU A 915 13.24 16.32 34.78
C GLU A 915 13.37 17.64 35.54
N LEU A 916 14.23 18.56 35.08
CA LEU A 916 14.34 19.91 35.63
C LEU A 916 13.03 20.68 35.55
N LEU A 917 12.35 20.63 34.40
CA LEU A 917 11.04 21.25 34.22
C LEU A 917 9.96 20.63 35.11
N GLN A 918 9.96 19.31 35.27
CA GLN A 918 9.03 18.62 36.18
C GLN A 918 9.28 19.02 37.64
N LEU A 919 10.54 19.11 38.05
CA LEU A 919 10.91 19.57 39.39
C LEU A 919 10.47 21.03 39.63
N GLU A 920 10.64 21.90 38.64
CA GLU A 920 10.17 23.28 38.70
C GLU A 920 8.64 23.36 38.79
N ASN A 921 7.93 22.58 37.98
CA ASN A 921 6.46 22.52 38.00
C ASN A 921 5.94 21.95 39.32
N LYS A 922 6.60 20.94 39.90
CA LYS A 922 6.25 20.41 41.22
C LYS A 922 6.40 21.46 42.32
N LYS A 923 7.51 22.22 42.30
CA LYS A 923 7.71 23.35 43.22
C LYS A 923 6.60 24.40 43.09
N LYS A 924 6.22 24.75 41.86
CA LYS A 924 5.09 25.69 41.60
C LYS A 924 3.76 25.12 42.12
N LEU A 925 3.51 23.82 41.93
CA LEU A 925 2.31 23.15 42.42
C LEU A 925 2.23 23.18 43.95
N ASP A 926 3.35 22.92 44.63
CA ASP A 926 3.47 22.99 46.08
C ASP A 926 3.23 24.43 46.59
N GLU A 927 3.77 25.43 45.88
CA GLU A 927 3.53 26.85 46.18
C GLU A 927 2.04 27.23 46.03
N TYR A 928 1.38 26.80 44.95
CA TYR A 928 -0.04 27.02 44.75
C TYR A 928 -0.89 26.30 45.80
N GLY A 929 -0.54 25.06 46.17
CA GLY A 929 -1.22 24.30 47.22
C GLY A 929 -1.15 25.00 48.58
N GLN A 930 0.03 25.51 48.96
CA GLN A 930 0.18 26.31 50.18
C GLN A 930 -0.66 27.60 50.14
N ARG A 931 -0.72 28.27 48.98
CA ARG A 931 -1.54 29.48 48.82
C ARG A 931 -3.03 29.18 48.93
N LEU A 932 -3.47 28.04 48.43
CA LEU A 932 -4.85 27.57 48.51
C LEU A 932 -5.24 27.23 49.95
N GLN A 933 -4.37 26.53 50.69
CA GLN A 933 -4.59 26.30 52.14
C GLN A 933 -4.71 27.61 52.92
N ARG A 934 -3.86 28.62 52.64
CA ARG A 934 -3.97 29.95 53.28
C ARG A 934 -5.30 30.64 52.98
N LEU A 935 -5.82 30.48 51.76
CA LEU A 935 -7.12 31.01 51.36
C LEU A 935 -8.28 30.24 52.02
N GLU A 936 -8.18 28.92 52.13
CA GLU A 936 -9.16 28.09 52.85
C GLU A 936 -9.21 28.47 54.33
N THR A 937 -8.07 28.66 54.98
CA THR A 937 -8.04 29.12 56.38
C THR A 937 -8.66 30.51 56.53
N ALA A 938 -8.37 31.45 55.62
CA ALA A 938 -8.95 32.79 55.66
C ALA A 938 -10.47 32.79 55.40
N THR A 939 -10.95 31.93 54.50
CA THR A 939 -12.39 31.78 54.24
C THR A 939 -13.13 31.12 55.42
N GLN A 940 -12.54 30.12 56.07
CA GLN A 940 -13.09 29.55 57.31
C GLN A 940 -13.13 30.58 58.45
N GLU A 941 -12.07 31.38 58.62
CA GLU A 941 -12.04 32.46 59.62
C GLU A 941 -13.12 33.52 59.34
N SER A 942 -13.27 33.97 58.09
CA SER A 942 -14.31 34.93 57.72
C SER A 942 -15.73 34.37 57.88
N GLN A 943 -15.97 33.09 57.58
CA GLN A 943 -17.25 32.44 57.85
C GLN A 943 -17.57 32.38 59.35
N LYS A 944 -16.56 32.10 60.18
CA LYS A 944 -16.71 32.08 61.64
C LYS A 944 -17.06 33.48 62.18
N LEU A 945 -16.35 34.52 61.72
CA LEU A 945 -16.65 35.91 62.05
C LEU A 945 -18.07 36.33 61.61
N LEU A 946 -18.50 35.95 60.42
CA LEU A 946 -19.87 36.18 59.94
C LEU A 946 -20.91 35.48 60.83
N GLY A 947 -20.66 34.24 61.23
CA GLY A 947 -21.51 33.50 62.17
C GLY A 947 -21.63 34.20 63.54
N GLU A 948 -20.51 34.70 64.07
CA GLU A 948 -20.49 35.48 65.31
C GLU A 948 -21.28 36.79 65.18
N ILE A 949 -21.10 37.53 64.08
CA ILE A 949 -21.87 38.76 63.78
C ILE A 949 -23.37 38.45 63.70
N PHE A 950 -23.77 37.39 63.00
CA PHE A 950 -25.17 36.96 62.92
C PHE A 950 -25.75 36.61 64.30
N SER A 951 -24.96 35.94 65.15
CA SER A 951 -25.38 35.61 66.51
C SER A 951 -25.59 36.86 67.38
N LEU A 952 -24.75 37.88 67.22
CA LEU A 952 -24.86 39.17 67.91
C LEU A 952 -26.07 39.96 67.42
N LEU A 953 -26.33 39.99 66.10
CA LEU A 953 -27.52 40.61 65.53
C LEU A 953 -28.81 39.93 66.03
N LYS A 954 -28.83 38.60 66.12
CA LYS A 954 -29.98 37.84 66.64
C LYS A 954 -30.20 38.07 68.14
N LYS A 955 -29.13 38.23 68.93
CA LYS A 955 -29.22 38.65 70.34
C LYS A 955 -29.75 40.08 70.47
N LYS A 956 -29.33 41.00 69.60
CA LYS A 956 -29.81 42.39 69.58
C LYS A 956 -31.29 42.48 69.18
N SER A 957 -31.74 41.68 68.21
CA SER A 957 -33.16 41.64 67.81
C SER A 957 -34.05 41.02 68.89
N LYS A 958 -33.57 40.02 69.64
CA LYS A 958 -34.29 39.45 70.79
C LYS A 958 -34.39 40.41 71.97
N LYS A 959 -33.37 41.26 72.18
CA LYS A 959 -33.42 42.32 73.19
C LYS A 959 -34.40 43.43 72.83
N SER A 960 -34.51 43.81 71.54
CA SER A 960 -35.51 44.78 71.11
C SER A 960 -36.95 44.28 71.17
N SER A 961 -37.17 42.96 71.17
CA SER A 961 -38.52 42.37 71.33
C SER A 961 -38.92 42.12 72.80
N SER A 962 -38.01 42.33 73.76
CA SER A 962 -38.32 42.19 75.20
C SER A 962 -38.57 43.51 75.92
N ASP A 963 -38.38 44.65 75.24
CA ASP A 963 -38.68 46.00 75.76
C ASP A 963 -40.04 46.52 75.25
N SER A 964 -40.92 45.63 74.78
CA SER A 964 -42.26 45.96 74.26
C SER A 964 -43.41 45.25 75.00
N ASP A 965 -43.25 45.06 76.31
CA ASP A 965 -44.34 44.73 77.25
C ASP A 965 -44.39 45.78 78.37
#